data_AF-A0A255UBU7-F1
#
_entry.id   AF-A0A255UBU7-F1
#
_cell.length_a   1.000
_cell.length_b   1.000
_cell.length_c   1.000
_cell.angle_alpha   90.00
_cell.angle_beta   90.00
_cell.angle_gamma   90.00
#
_symmetry.space_group_name_H-M   'P 1'
#
loop_
_entity.id
_entity.type
_entity.pdbx_description
1 polymer ?
#
loop_
_entity_poly.entity_id
_entity_poly.type
_entity_poly.pdbx_seq_one_letter_code
_entity_poly.pdbx_strand_id
1 'polypeptide(L)'
;MENFLWSYCLNEEQYTKLYRIICKVPGLLQYLTDHNDRELTNHILNYKMLVETDGKSTLGIRMNLELIKNRYDIFRKEYENSNRNENEFSYDFDLNHVLTWNPKPQWTNGMTVEEIDYLDHFIPKVIGLPKYLHKNTNRENLYDLIVTYQMQLNATGLNDAETDFLLETIKERFYRIMDDHKDAIHYVNHSHQINDRRLLDEFTTEAANSFYPYDVQDERCNEFANKYIKVFHPYIASEIFQKYFRANKLNVALSFAQQELSHIFSSPNIYWHNKEAIFGYVNILHNILDALGQKGQNQLHEKSQKLQNVFLETLYLLLSRMIYWTDKETHKDEKYDDTSLPINVQHKLRAYKLRGYLMEHYGELLVSNIENTDANKMSYADYTSAHFMAYIHKIVGRNSIFKREADRVFHLKGIFQHCTPEKASEDGFRMNDELAMAIHKKYKEGKYSLPQKEVSEFVLFLRTYFKNEQKIALESNEPISYLQKDNFSPAYKSDKDEIRKYLQANGIQYLYHFTEKQKIQSIIKYGGLFSYKRAFDESIAMPVREDMALTRDIDAKLGLEDYVRTSFCSRLPKIKERQAEGAELVLLKIDLDVALFEATLYTDMEATQPGMKYGADFDDLKKVNLSATQKEVSKPEDNDYWQRQAEVLIKGFIPVKYIVNVNSPEILD
;
A
#
# COMPACT_ATOMS: atom_id res chain seq x y z
N MET A 1 -17.12 -45.68 -8.69
CA MET A 1 -18.29 -44.80 -8.43
C MET A 1 -19.61 -45.39 -8.93
N GLU A 2 -19.66 -46.59 -9.53
CA GLU A 2 -20.83 -47.07 -10.31
C GLU A 2 -21.91 -47.89 -9.56
N ASN A 3 -21.86 -48.05 -8.23
CA ASN A 3 -22.80 -48.95 -7.54
C ASN A 3 -24.07 -48.29 -7.00
N PHE A 4 -24.14 -46.96 -6.91
CA PHE A 4 -25.31 -46.25 -6.36
C PHE A 4 -25.85 -45.18 -7.32
N LEU A 5 -27.13 -45.24 -7.68
CA LEU A 5 -27.76 -44.31 -8.61
C LEU A 5 -27.86 -42.89 -8.05
N TRP A 6 -28.00 -42.73 -6.74
CA TRP A 6 -28.01 -41.42 -6.09
C TRP A 6 -26.67 -40.67 -6.19
N SER A 7 -25.55 -41.35 -6.44
CA SER A 7 -24.26 -40.66 -6.55
C SER A 7 -24.02 -39.99 -7.90
N TYR A 8 -25.02 -39.94 -8.80
CA TYR A 8 -24.91 -39.33 -10.13
C TYR A 8 -24.46 -37.86 -10.10
N CYS A 9 -24.80 -37.14 -9.03
CA CYS A 9 -24.47 -35.73 -8.83
C CYS A 9 -23.18 -35.50 -8.03
N LEU A 10 -22.41 -36.55 -7.71
CA LEU A 10 -21.26 -36.48 -6.81
C LEU A 10 -19.95 -36.75 -7.54
N ASN A 11 -18.91 -35.96 -7.25
CA ASN A 11 -17.53 -36.30 -7.58
C ASN A 11 -16.93 -37.30 -6.56
N GLU A 12 -15.73 -37.80 -6.83
CA GLU A 12 -15.09 -38.84 -6.01
C GLU A 12 -14.87 -38.43 -4.54
N GLU A 13 -14.50 -37.17 -4.31
CA GLU A 13 -14.30 -36.63 -2.96
C GLU A 13 -15.62 -36.49 -2.21
N GLN A 14 -16.64 -35.92 -2.85
CA GLN A 14 -17.99 -35.75 -2.31
C GLN A 14 -18.63 -37.09 -1.97
N TYR A 15 -18.55 -38.06 -2.89
CA TYR A 15 -18.99 -39.43 -2.66
C TYR A 15 -18.30 -40.04 -1.44
N THR A 16 -16.97 -39.93 -1.37
CA THR A 16 -16.19 -40.48 -0.26
C THR A 16 -16.59 -39.87 1.09
N LYS A 17 -16.80 -38.53 1.14
CA LYS A 17 -17.26 -37.83 2.35
C LYS A 17 -18.65 -38.31 2.78
N LEU A 18 -19.59 -38.39 1.85
CA LEU A 18 -20.97 -38.78 2.16
C LEU A 18 -21.07 -40.26 2.56
N TYR A 19 -20.40 -41.13 1.82
CA TYR A 19 -20.33 -42.57 2.08
C TYR A 19 -19.79 -42.88 3.49
N ARG A 20 -18.75 -42.15 3.94
CA ARG A 20 -18.21 -42.28 5.30
C ARG A 20 -19.25 -41.98 6.38
N ILE A 21 -20.18 -41.05 6.14
CA ILE A 21 -21.23 -40.70 7.11
C ILE A 21 -22.36 -41.76 7.04
N ILE A 22 -22.73 -42.21 5.83
CA ILE A 22 -23.70 -43.29 5.63
C ILE A 22 -23.28 -44.55 6.41
N CYS A 23 -22.01 -44.94 6.35
CA CYS A 23 -21.48 -46.10 7.08
C CYS A 23 -21.53 -45.96 8.60
N LYS A 24 -21.68 -44.74 9.15
CA LYS A 24 -21.83 -44.52 10.60
C LYS A 24 -23.26 -44.74 11.08
N VAL A 25 -24.24 -44.82 10.19
CA VAL A 25 -25.64 -45.11 10.52
C VAL A 25 -25.88 -46.61 10.36
N PRO A 26 -26.09 -47.36 11.45
CA PRO A 26 -26.26 -48.82 11.38
C PRO A 26 -27.42 -49.20 10.47
N GLY A 27 -27.20 -50.06 9.47
CA GLY A 27 -28.22 -50.56 8.56
C GLY A 27 -28.60 -49.65 7.39
N LEU A 28 -28.15 -48.39 7.37
CA LEU A 28 -28.49 -47.45 6.29
C LEU A 28 -27.85 -47.84 4.95
N LEU A 29 -26.59 -48.28 4.95
CA LEU A 29 -25.91 -48.69 3.72
C LEU A 29 -26.64 -49.86 3.03
N GLN A 30 -27.08 -50.86 3.81
CA GLN A 30 -27.86 -51.97 3.28
C GLN A 30 -29.20 -51.49 2.74
N TYR A 31 -29.91 -50.63 3.49
CA TYR A 31 -31.17 -50.06 3.05
C TYR A 31 -31.05 -49.31 1.71
N LEU A 32 -30.01 -48.49 1.54
CA LEU A 32 -29.74 -47.78 0.28
C LEU A 32 -29.28 -48.70 -0.85
N THR A 33 -28.74 -49.88 -0.54
CA THR A 33 -28.42 -50.92 -1.52
C THR A 33 -29.70 -51.56 -2.05
N ASP A 34 -30.65 -51.80 -1.15
CA ASP A 34 -31.95 -52.39 -1.48
C ASP A 34 -32.89 -51.37 -2.17
N HIS A 35 -32.68 -50.07 -1.94
CA HIS A 35 -33.47 -48.95 -2.50
C HIS A 35 -32.59 -48.01 -3.33
N ASN A 36 -31.94 -48.58 -4.35
CA ASN A 36 -30.95 -47.88 -5.14
C ASN A 36 -31.58 -47.06 -6.29
N ASP A 37 -32.04 -45.84 -6.01
CA ASP A 37 -32.48 -44.86 -7.02
C ASP A 37 -31.81 -43.49 -6.82
N ARG A 38 -32.26 -42.46 -7.56
CA ARG A 38 -31.69 -41.10 -7.53
C ARG A 38 -32.16 -40.24 -6.34
N GLU A 39 -33.20 -40.66 -5.62
CA GLU A 39 -33.92 -39.86 -4.63
C GLU A 39 -33.38 -40.08 -3.20
N LEU A 40 -32.07 -39.88 -2.98
CA LEU A 40 -31.45 -40.17 -1.67
C LEU A 40 -32.14 -39.45 -0.51
N THR A 41 -32.53 -38.19 -0.67
CA THR A 41 -33.21 -37.41 0.37
C THR A 41 -34.50 -38.09 0.86
N ASN A 42 -35.28 -38.66 -0.06
CA ASN A 42 -36.51 -39.38 0.28
C ASN A 42 -36.19 -40.68 1.03
N HIS A 43 -35.15 -41.40 0.61
CA HIS A 43 -34.67 -42.60 1.31
C HIS A 43 -34.17 -42.31 2.72
N ILE A 44 -33.46 -41.19 2.93
CA ILE A 44 -33.03 -40.76 4.25
C ILE A 44 -34.22 -40.45 5.16
N LEU A 45 -35.25 -39.78 4.63
CA LEU A 45 -36.49 -39.50 5.38
C LEU A 45 -37.26 -40.77 5.73
N ASN A 46 -37.44 -41.68 4.77
CA ASN A 46 -38.11 -42.97 4.98
C ASN A 46 -37.36 -43.83 5.99
N TYR A 47 -36.02 -43.87 5.90
CA TYR A 47 -35.19 -44.60 6.85
C TYR A 47 -35.25 -43.99 8.25
N LYS A 48 -35.28 -42.65 8.36
CA LYS A 48 -35.49 -41.94 9.64
C LYS A 48 -36.80 -42.37 10.29
N MET A 49 -37.89 -42.38 9.53
CA MET A 49 -39.20 -42.84 10.03
C MET A 49 -39.17 -44.32 10.44
N LEU A 50 -38.49 -45.18 9.68
CA LEU A 50 -38.35 -46.60 9.99
C LEU A 50 -37.64 -46.80 11.35
N VAL A 51 -36.49 -46.17 11.56
CA VAL A 51 -35.73 -46.34 12.82
C VAL A 51 -36.41 -45.68 14.02
N GLU A 52 -37.21 -44.63 13.79
CA GLU A 52 -38.05 -44.02 14.82
C GLU A 52 -39.20 -44.94 15.24
N THR A 53 -39.86 -45.56 14.26
CA THR A 53 -40.96 -46.51 14.50
C THR A 53 -40.46 -47.79 15.18
N ASP A 54 -39.27 -48.26 14.79
CA ASP A 54 -38.61 -49.44 15.37
C ASP A 54 -38.03 -49.22 16.77
N GLY A 55 -38.09 -48.00 17.31
CA GLY A 55 -37.50 -47.66 18.62
C GLY A 55 -35.96 -47.70 18.65
N LYS A 56 -35.31 -47.73 17.48
CA LYS A 56 -33.84 -47.80 17.32
C LYS A 56 -33.19 -46.42 17.10
N SER A 57 -33.99 -45.35 17.05
CA SER A 57 -33.54 -43.98 16.79
C SER A 57 -32.78 -43.39 17.98
N THR A 58 -31.46 -43.22 17.80
CA THR A 58 -30.60 -42.49 18.75
C THR A 58 -30.35 -41.05 18.27
N LEU A 59 -29.89 -40.18 19.17
CA LEU A 59 -29.48 -38.82 18.80
C LEU A 59 -28.39 -38.82 17.71
N GLY A 60 -27.39 -39.71 17.82
CA GLY A 60 -26.33 -39.85 16.82
C GLY A 60 -26.85 -40.30 15.45
N ILE A 61 -27.84 -41.18 15.40
CA ILE A 61 -28.49 -41.58 14.15
C ILE A 61 -29.24 -40.39 13.53
N ARG A 62 -30.04 -39.67 14.31
CA ARG A 62 -30.78 -38.49 13.83
C ARG A 62 -29.84 -37.41 13.28
N MET A 63 -28.75 -37.12 13.99
CA MET A 63 -27.76 -36.13 13.55
C MET A 63 -27.06 -36.55 12.25
N ASN A 64 -26.64 -37.81 12.14
CA ASN A 64 -25.98 -38.29 10.91
C ASN A 64 -26.94 -38.32 9.72
N LEU A 65 -28.20 -38.71 9.91
CA LEU A 65 -29.21 -38.68 8.84
C LEU A 65 -29.47 -37.26 8.33
N GLU A 66 -29.60 -36.29 9.23
CA GLU A 66 -29.76 -34.88 8.83
C GLU A 66 -28.50 -34.35 8.14
N LEU A 67 -27.32 -34.73 8.62
CA LEU A 67 -26.04 -34.37 7.99
C LEU A 67 -25.90 -34.95 6.58
N ILE A 68 -26.32 -36.20 6.36
CA ILE A 68 -26.31 -36.84 5.03
C ILE A 68 -27.25 -36.08 4.10
N LYS A 69 -28.48 -35.82 4.54
CA LYS A 69 -29.50 -35.09 3.77
C LYS A 69 -28.99 -33.70 3.36
N ASN A 70 -28.48 -32.92 4.31
CA ASN A 70 -28.02 -31.56 4.04
C ASN A 70 -26.81 -31.54 3.10
N ARG A 71 -25.82 -32.42 3.32
CA ARG A 71 -24.65 -32.51 2.43
C ARG A 71 -25.03 -32.96 1.02
N TYR A 72 -25.92 -33.93 0.91
CA TYR A 72 -26.37 -34.41 -0.39
C TYR A 72 -27.13 -33.33 -1.16
N ASP A 73 -27.98 -32.56 -0.48
CA ASP A 73 -28.69 -31.44 -1.10
C ASP A 73 -27.72 -30.37 -1.64
N ILE A 74 -26.70 -30.00 -0.87
CA ILE A 74 -25.63 -29.07 -1.32
C ILE A 74 -24.92 -29.62 -2.57
N PHE A 75 -24.47 -30.88 -2.55
CA PHE A 75 -23.76 -31.47 -3.69
C PHE A 75 -24.64 -31.58 -4.94
N ARG A 76 -25.93 -31.89 -4.76
CA ARG A 76 -26.90 -31.89 -5.86
C ARG A 76 -27.05 -30.48 -6.45
N LYS A 77 -27.20 -29.45 -5.61
CA LYS A 77 -27.26 -28.04 -6.07
C LYS A 77 -25.97 -27.61 -6.77
N GLU A 78 -24.79 -28.07 -6.33
CA GLU A 78 -23.50 -27.83 -7.01
C GLU A 78 -23.44 -28.46 -8.40
N TYR A 79 -23.89 -29.71 -8.51
CA TYR A 79 -23.96 -30.43 -9.78
C TYR A 79 -24.94 -29.77 -10.75
N GLU A 80 -26.12 -29.37 -10.26
CA GLU A 80 -27.11 -28.63 -11.06
C GLU A 80 -26.54 -27.28 -11.51
N ASN A 81 -25.88 -26.53 -10.63
CA ASN A 81 -25.29 -25.23 -10.96
C ASN A 81 -24.16 -25.36 -12.00
N SER A 82 -23.40 -26.47 -12.01
CA SER A 82 -22.29 -26.71 -12.94
C SER A 82 -22.72 -27.25 -14.31
N ASN A 83 -23.94 -27.81 -14.41
CA ASN A 83 -24.45 -28.45 -15.64
C ASN A 83 -25.65 -27.69 -16.27
N ARG A 84 -25.93 -26.45 -15.83
CA ARG A 84 -26.97 -25.59 -16.42
C ARG A 84 -26.57 -25.10 -17.81
N ASN A 85 -27.40 -25.36 -18.82
CA ASN A 85 -27.37 -24.65 -20.10
C ASN A 85 -28.06 -23.28 -19.93
N GLU A 86 -27.47 -22.19 -20.44
CA GLU A 86 -27.97 -20.81 -20.30
C GLU A 86 -29.42 -20.60 -20.82
N ASN A 87 -29.97 -21.54 -21.58
CA ASN A 87 -31.29 -21.44 -22.24
C ASN A 87 -32.41 -22.32 -21.65
N GLU A 88 -32.18 -23.06 -20.57
CA GLU A 88 -33.25 -23.86 -19.92
C GLU A 88 -33.83 -23.14 -18.69
N PHE A 89 -35.03 -22.58 -18.85
CA PHE A 89 -35.87 -22.17 -17.72
C PHE A 89 -36.33 -23.44 -16.97
N SER A 90 -35.89 -23.60 -15.72
CA SER A 90 -36.44 -24.59 -14.79
C SER A 90 -37.24 -23.89 -13.69
N TYR A 91 -38.42 -24.45 -13.42
CA TYR A 91 -39.40 -24.06 -12.42
C TYR A 91 -38.84 -24.22 -11.00
N ASP A 92 -38.59 -23.10 -10.31
CA ASP A 92 -38.82 -22.85 -8.86
C ASP A 92 -37.99 -21.63 -8.42
N PHE A 93 -38.29 -20.46 -9.00
CA PHE A 93 -37.80 -19.21 -8.46
C PHE A 93 -38.43 -18.98 -7.07
N ASP A 94 -37.61 -18.93 -6.03
CA ASP A 94 -38.02 -18.51 -4.70
C ASP A 94 -37.28 -17.24 -4.33
N LEU A 95 -38.04 -16.15 -4.14
CA LEU A 95 -37.49 -14.87 -3.72
C LEU A 95 -36.71 -14.98 -2.40
N ASN A 96 -37.01 -15.96 -1.54
CA ASN A 96 -36.33 -16.15 -0.26
C ASN A 96 -34.99 -16.87 -0.39
N HIS A 97 -34.75 -17.62 -1.46
CA HIS A 97 -33.54 -18.43 -1.60
C HIS A 97 -32.71 -17.96 -2.80
N VAL A 98 -31.60 -17.25 -2.53
CA VAL A 98 -30.69 -16.67 -3.52
C VAL A 98 -30.13 -17.72 -4.48
N LEU A 99 -29.95 -18.96 -4.03
CA LEU A 99 -29.53 -20.08 -4.90
C LEU A 99 -30.48 -20.36 -6.08
N THR A 100 -31.76 -19.98 -5.95
CA THR A 100 -32.76 -20.14 -7.01
C THR A 100 -32.78 -18.98 -8.02
N TRP A 101 -32.05 -17.89 -7.75
CA TRP A 101 -32.09 -16.69 -8.59
C TRP A 101 -31.28 -16.86 -9.87
N ASN A 102 -31.81 -16.33 -10.98
CA ASN A 102 -31.14 -16.30 -12.28
C ASN A 102 -31.39 -14.97 -13.01
N PRO A 103 -30.35 -14.14 -13.28
CA PRO A 103 -28.96 -14.31 -12.82
C PRO A 103 -28.85 -14.18 -11.30
N LYS A 104 -27.84 -14.83 -10.72
CA LYS A 104 -27.51 -14.65 -9.29
C LYS A 104 -27.03 -13.20 -9.03
N PRO A 105 -27.16 -12.70 -7.80
CA PRO A 105 -26.58 -11.41 -7.43
C PRO A 105 -25.07 -11.38 -7.62
N GLN A 106 -24.51 -10.26 -8.06
CA GLN A 106 -23.08 -10.09 -8.26
C GLN A 106 -22.25 -10.28 -6.97
N TRP A 107 -22.82 -10.00 -5.79
CA TRP A 107 -22.13 -10.25 -4.51
C TRP A 107 -21.90 -11.75 -4.23
N THR A 108 -22.56 -12.65 -4.96
CA THR A 108 -22.29 -14.10 -4.88
C THR A 108 -21.12 -14.55 -5.77
N ASN A 109 -20.53 -13.65 -6.56
CA ASN A 109 -19.48 -13.99 -7.51
C ASN A 109 -18.26 -14.57 -6.78
N GLY A 110 -17.88 -15.78 -7.18
CA GLY A 110 -16.75 -16.52 -6.60
C GLY A 110 -17.12 -17.37 -5.37
N MET A 111 -18.29 -17.18 -4.78
CA MET A 111 -18.78 -18.01 -3.68
C MET A 111 -19.18 -19.40 -4.18
N THR A 112 -18.87 -20.41 -3.39
CA THR A 112 -19.37 -21.78 -3.55
C THR A 112 -20.87 -21.86 -3.24
N VAL A 113 -21.53 -22.93 -3.67
CA VAL A 113 -22.94 -23.16 -3.36
C VAL A 113 -23.15 -23.31 -1.85
N GLU A 114 -22.23 -23.97 -1.15
CA GLU A 114 -22.27 -24.12 0.31
C GLU A 114 -22.24 -22.76 1.03
N GLU A 115 -21.41 -21.83 0.57
CA GLU A 115 -21.30 -20.47 1.13
C GLU A 115 -22.56 -19.64 0.92
N ILE A 116 -23.18 -19.74 -0.27
CA ILE A 116 -24.45 -19.04 -0.56
C ILE A 116 -25.60 -19.69 0.23
N ASP A 117 -25.68 -21.03 0.29
CA ASP A 117 -26.70 -21.77 1.08
C ASP A 117 -26.66 -21.36 2.56
N TYR A 118 -25.44 -21.14 3.09
CA TYR A 118 -25.26 -20.68 4.46
C TYR A 118 -25.84 -19.29 4.70
N LEU A 119 -25.69 -18.35 3.75
CA LEU A 119 -26.31 -17.03 3.83
C LEU A 119 -27.83 -17.10 3.62
N ASP A 120 -28.29 -17.96 2.72
CA ASP A 120 -29.70 -18.26 2.45
C ASP A 120 -30.44 -18.83 3.67
N HIS A 121 -29.72 -19.34 4.68
CA HIS A 121 -30.32 -19.74 5.95
C HIS A 121 -30.80 -18.54 6.79
N PHE A 122 -30.17 -17.37 6.64
CA PHE A 122 -30.45 -16.18 7.45
C PHE A 122 -31.23 -15.12 6.69
N ILE A 123 -30.97 -14.94 5.40
CA ILE A 123 -31.59 -13.93 4.55
C ILE A 123 -33.14 -13.93 4.61
N PRO A 124 -33.85 -15.07 4.52
CA PRO A 124 -35.31 -15.14 4.62
C PRO A 124 -35.87 -14.69 5.98
N LYS A 125 -35.08 -14.81 7.04
CA LYS A 125 -35.51 -14.54 8.42
C LYS A 125 -35.59 -13.05 8.71
N VAL A 126 -34.91 -12.23 7.90
CA VAL A 126 -34.98 -10.77 7.98
C VAL A 126 -36.15 -10.30 7.12
N ILE A 127 -37.14 -9.67 7.75
CA ILE A 127 -38.34 -9.18 7.07
C ILE A 127 -37.94 -8.28 5.90
N GLY A 128 -38.43 -8.59 4.70
CA GLY A 128 -38.26 -7.74 3.51
C GLY A 128 -36.87 -7.72 2.87
N LEU A 129 -35.86 -8.32 3.52
CA LEU A 129 -34.49 -8.36 3.01
C LEU A 129 -34.35 -9.08 1.66
N PRO A 130 -34.95 -10.26 1.42
CA PRO A 130 -34.79 -10.93 0.12
C PRO A 130 -35.30 -10.07 -1.04
N LYS A 131 -36.42 -9.36 -0.85
CA LYS A 131 -36.97 -8.41 -1.83
C LYS A 131 -36.04 -7.21 -2.06
N TYR A 132 -35.39 -6.71 -1.01
CA TYR A 132 -34.42 -5.62 -1.13
C TYR A 132 -33.18 -6.07 -1.90
N LEU A 133 -32.62 -7.23 -1.57
CA LEU A 133 -31.45 -7.81 -2.25
C LEU A 133 -31.74 -8.10 -3.73
N HIS A 134 -32.92 -8.64 -4.05
CA HIS A 134 -33.33 -8.93 -5.42
C HIS A 134 -33.45 -7.67 -6.30
N LYS A 135 -33.78 -6.52 -5.70
CA LYS A 135 -33.79 -5.23 -6.40
C LYS A 135 -32.39 -4.66 -6.66
N ASN A 136 -31.37 -5.19 -5.98
CA ASN A 136 -30.00 -4.69 -6.01
C ASN A 136 -28.99 -5.78 -6.43
N THR A 137 -29.37 -6.64 -7.38
CA THR A 137 -28.54 -7.77 -7.85
C THR A 137 -27.23 -7.33 -8.52
N ASN A 138 -27.14 -6.09 -8.98
CA ASN A 138 -25.96 -5.48 -9.59
C ASN A 138 -24.93 -4.95 -8.56
N ARG A 139 -25.11 -5.22 -7.27
CA ARG A 139 -24.17 -4.82 -6.23
C ARG A 139 -23.29 -6.01 -5.87
N GLU A 140 -22.00 -5.75 -5.78
CA GLU A 140 -20.97 -6.77 -5.51
C GLU A 140 -20.67 -6.99 -4.03
N ASN A 141 -21.21 -6.16 -3.13
CA ASN A 141 -20.95 -6.25 -1.69
C ASN A 141 -22.26 -6.41 -0.91
N LEU A 142 -22.43 -7.59 -0.29
CA LEU A 142 -23.61 -7.86 0.54
C LEU A 142 -23.58 -7.02 1.83
N TYR A 143 -22.42 -6.75 2.42
CA TYR A 143 -22.33 -5.97 3.66
C TYR A 143 -22.97 -4.58 3.50
N ASP A 144 -22.56 -3.82 2.48
CA ASP A 144 -23.05 -2.47 2.22
C ASP A 144 -24.57 -2.46 1.98
N LEU A 145 -25.08 -3.50 1.31
CA LEU A 145 -26.50 -3.73 1.13
C LEU A 145 -27.20 -3.91 2.48
N ILE A 146 -26.65 -4.73 3.36
CA ILE A 146 -27.19 -4.95 4.71
C ILE A 146 -27.12 -3.67 5.55
N VAL A 147 -26.02 -2.92 5.54
CA VAL A 147 -25.91 -1.63 6.26
C VAL A 147 -26.95 -0.64 5.79
N THR A 148 -27.08 -0.47 4.47
CA THR A 148 -28.09 0.44 3.88
C THR A 148 -29.50 0.01 4.27
N TYR A 149 -29.77 -1.30 4.27
CA TYR A 149 -31.06 -1.85 4.67
C TYR A 149 -31.35 -1.66 6.16
N GLN A 150 -30.36 -1.89 7.02
CA GLN A 150 -30.42 -1.66 8.46
C GLN A 150 -30.70 -0.19 8.77
N MET A 151 -30.08 0.75 8.06
CA MET A 151 -30.39 2.18 8.17
C MET A 151 -31.85 2.49 7.81
N GLN A 152 -32.41 1.84 6.78
CA GLN A 152 -33.83 2.00 6.41
C GLN A 152 -34.75 1.44 7.51
N LEU A 153 -34.45 0.27 8.06
CA LEU A 153 -35.20 -0.32 9.16
C LEU A 153 -35.15 0.56 10.42
N ASN A 154 -33.97 1.08 10.77
CA ASN A 154 -33.79 2.03 11.87
C ASN A 154 -34.65 3.29 11.68
N ALA A 155 -34.65 3.87 10.48
CA ALA A 155 -35.44 5.07 10.17
C ALA A 155 -36.96 4.84 10.24
N THR A 156 -37.40 3.60 9.99
CA THR A 156 -38.83 3.21 10.06
C THR A 156 -39.25 2.66 11.42
N GLY A 157 -38.32 2.48 12.37
CA GLY A 157 -38.58 1.86 13.67
C GLY A 157 -38.85 0.36 13.61
N LEU A 158 -38.56 -0.30 12.49
CA LEU A 158 -38.79 -1.72 12.26
C LEU A 158 -37.57 -2.60 12.61
N ASN A 159 -36.44 -2.00 13.01
CA ASN A 159 -35.27 -2.73 13.47
C ASN A 159 -35.39 -3.10 14.96
N ASP A 160 -35.79 -4.32 15.25
CA ASP A 160 -35.75 -4.88 16.60
C ASP A 160 -34.43 -5.63 16.87
N ALA A 161 -34.19 -6.02 18.13
CA ALA A 161 -32.92 -6.66 18.52
C ALA A 161 -32.66 -8.01 17.82
N GLU A 162 -33.71 -8.75 17.45
CA GLU A 162 -33.58 -10.03 16.74
C GLU A 162 -33.19 -9.81 15.28
N THR A 163 -33.85 -8.85 14.62
CA THR A 163 -33.55 -8.41 13.26
C THR A 163 -32.13 -7.86 13.18
N ASP A 164 -31.75 -7.01 14.13
CA ASP A 164 -30.40 -6.45 14.23
C ASP A 164 -29.35 -7.57 14.36
N PHE A 165 -29.57 -8.53 15.25
CA PHE A 165 -28.70 -9.69 15.41
C PHE A 165 -28.57 -10.53 14.11
N LEU A 166 -29.67 -10.75 13.38
CA LEU A 166 -29.64 -11.46 12.10
C LEU A 166 -28.87 -10.67 11.04
N LEU A 167 -29.06 -9.35 10.97
CA LEU A 167 -28.33 -8.46 10.06
C LEU A 167 -26.82 -8.47 10.38
N GLU A 168 -26.43 -8.35 11.65
CA GLU A 168 -25.04 -8.50 12.09
C GLU A 168 -24.49 -9.90 11.76
N THR A 169 -25.28 -10.95 11.95
CA THR A 169 -24.87 -12.32 11.61
C THR A 169 -24.62 -12.45 10.11
N ILE A 170 -25.50 -11.94 9.25
CA ILE A 170 -25.31 -11.98 7.80
C ILE A 170 -24.04 -11.22 7.41
N LYS A 171 -23.83 -10.02 7.97
CA LYS A 171 -22.63 -9.20 7.75
C LYS A 171 -21.35 -9.93 8.13
N GLU A 172 -21.27 -10.45 9.36
CA GLU A 172 -20.14 -11.21 9.88
C GLU A 172 -19.86 -12.47 9.06
N ARG A 173 -20.90 -13.18 8.64
CA ARG A 173 -20.75 -14.42 7.85
C ARG A 173 -20.30 -14.15 6.44
N PHE A 174 -20.90 -13.16 5.78
CA PHE A 174 -20.43 -12.71 4.48
C PHE A 174 -18.94 -12.35 4.56
N TYR A 175 -18.52 -11.58 5.57
CA TYR A 175 -17.11 -11.25 5.74
C TYR A 175 -16.20 -12.44 5.97
N ARG A 176 -16.58 -13.41 6.82
CA ARG A 176 -15.77 -14.62 7.02
C ARG A 176 -15.58 -15.40 5.72
N ILE A 177 -16.65 -15.50 4.92
CA ILE A 177 -16.55 -16.13 3.60
C ILE A 177 -15.57 -15.33 2.73
N MET A 178 -15.68 -14.00 2.70
CA MET A 178 -14.77 -13.17 1.90
C MET A 178 -13.32 -13.18 2.40
N ASP A 179 -13.07 -13.35 3.70
CA ASP A 179 -11.74 -13.45 4.30
C ASP A 179 -11.05 -14.80 3.99
N ASP A 180 -11.85 -15.84 3.71
CA ASP A 180 -11.39 -17.15 3.23
C ASP A 180 -11.47 -17.32 1.70
N HIS A 181 -12.05 -16.34 1.00
CA HIS A 181 -12.21 -16.32 -0.44
C HIS A 181 -10.87 -16.14 -1.18
N LYS A 182 -10.85 -16.54 -2.46
CA LYS A 182 -9.71 -16.37 -3.37
C LYS A 182 -9.24 -14.91 -3.58
N ASP A 183 -10.03 -13.95 -3.11
CA ASP A 183 -9.77 -12.51 -3.26
C ASP A 183 -9.60 -11.83 -1.88
N ALA A 184 -9.35 -12.58 -0.80
CA ALA A 184 -9.36 -12.08 0.58
C ALA A 184 -8.49 -10.83 0.83
N ILE A 185 -7.33 -10.71 0.17
CA ILE A 185 -6.45 -9.53 0.31
C ILE A 185 -7.08 -8.24 -0.23
N HIS A 186 -8.10 -8.35 -1.09
CA HIS A 186 -8.80 -7.22 -1.70
C HIS A 186 -9.91 -6.68 -0.78
N TYR A 187 -10.30 -7.43 0.27
CA TYR A 187 -11.46 -7.10 1.11
C TYR A 187 -11.08 -6.48 2.45
N VAL A 188 -11.87 -5.50 2.90
CA VAL A 188 -11.76 -4.88 4.23
C VAL A 188 -12.98 -5.28 5.04
N ASN A 189 -12.76 -5.81 6.25
CA ASN A 189 -13.82 -6.07 7.21
C ASN A 189 -13.92 -4.85 8.15
N HIS A 190 -14.97 -4.05 7.97
CA HIS A 190 -15.18 -2.83 8.76
C HIS A 190 -15.59 -3.11 10.21
N SER A 191 -16.18 -4.28 10.52
CA SER A 191 -16.53 -4.62 11.91
C SER A 191 -15.30 -4.93 12.76
N HIS A 192 -14.20 -5.33 12.14
CA HIS A 192 -12.92 -5.60 12.79
C HIS A 192 -11.98 -4.37 12.81
N GLN A 193 -12.42 -3.21 12.31
CA GLN A 193 -11.63 -2.00 12.36
C GLN A 193 -11.56 -1.44 13.78
N ILE A 194 -10.35 -1.12 14.23
CA ILE A 194 -10.15 -0.38 15.47
C ILE A 194 -10.52 1.09 15.23
N ASN A 195 -11.38 1.66 16.07
CA ASN A 195 -11.70 3.09 16.00
C ASN A 195 -10.64 3.91 16.75
N ASP A 196 -9.64 4.37 16.01
CA ASP A 196 -8.46 5.11 16.48
C ASP A 196 -8.47 6.60 16.08
N ARG A 197 -9.55 7.07 15.42
CA ARG A 197 -9.63 8.42 14.84
C ARG A 197 -9.27 9.54 15.81
N ARG A 198 -9.82 9.51 17.03
CA ARG A 198 -9.54 10.54 18.04
C ARG A 198 -8.06 10.58 18.43
N LEU A 199 -7.41 9.42 18.53
CA LEU A 199 -6.00 9.32 18.87
C LEU A 199 -5.13 9.91 17.75
N LEU A 200 -5.49 9.63 16.50
CA LEU A 200 -4.81 10.14 15.32
C LEU A 200 -4.99 11.66 15.18
N ASP A 201 -6.21 12.18 15.38
CA ASP A 201 -6.49 13.63 15.35
C ASP A 201 -5.70 14.39 16.43
N GLU A 202 -5.61 13.84 17.66
CA GLU A 202 -4.78 14.39 18.74
C GLU A 202 -3.30 14.38 18.36
N PHE A 203 -2.78 13.24 17.90
CA PHE A 203 -1.39 13.12 17.46
C PHE A 203 -1.04 14.11 16.36
N THR A 204 -1.84 14.20 15.30
CA THR A 204 -1.58 15.10 14.17
C THR A 204 -1.58 16.56 14.61
N THR A 205 -2.52 16.95 15.48
CA THR A 205 -2.61 18.33 15.99
C THR A 205 -1.39 18.69 16.83
N GLU A 206 -0.95 17.80 17.72
CA GLU A 206 0.23 18.05 18.54
C GLU A 206 1.52 18.01 17.72
N ALA A 207 1.65 17.02 16.84
CA ALA A 207 2.84 16.87 16.00
C ALA A 207 3.11 18.12 15.15
N ALA A 208 2.05 18.73 14.59
CA ALA A 208 2.14 19.99 13.85
C ALA A 208 2.75 21.14 14.67
N ASN A 209 2.53 21.17 15.98
CA ASN A 209 2.92 22.29 16.84
C ASN A 209 4.24 22.06 17.59
N SER A 210 4.54 20.81 17.99
CA SER A 210 5.65 20.48 18.89
C SER A 210 6.65 19.47 18.33
N PHE A 211 6.38 18.86 17.17
CA PHE A 211 7.23 17.81 16.60
C PHE A 211 7.78 18.18 15.23
N TYR A 212 6.94 18.32 14.20
CA TYR A 212 7.38 18.52 12.83
C TYR A 212 8.28 19.77 12.63
N PRO A 213 7.96 20.96 13.20
CA PRO A 213 8.72 22.20 12.96
C PRO A 213 10.14 22.24 13.55
N TYR A 214 10.48 21.31 14.45
CA TYR A 214 11.72 21.37 15.22
C TYR A 214 12.71 20.28 14.82
N ASP A 215 13.99 20.57 14.95
CA ASP A 215 15.03 19.56 14.79
C ASP A 215 14.96 18.53 15.95
N VAL A 216 15.42 17.30 15.71
CA VAL A 216 15.37 16.23 16.74
C VAL A 216 16.22 16.53 17.97
N GLN A 217 17.15 17.48 17.89
CA GLN A 217 17.94 17.92 19.05
C GLN A 217 17.15 18.85 19.98
N ASP A 218 16.03 19.40 19.51
CA ASP A 218 15.15 20.25 20.31
C ASP A 218 14.48 19.44 21.43
N GLU A 219 14.40 20.00 22.64
CA GLU A 219 13.82 19.35 23.80
C GLU A 219 12.36 18.95 23.58
N ARG A 220 11.60 19.76 22.84
CA ARG A 220 10.18 19.50 22.50
C ARG A 220 10.00 18.20 21.73
N CYS A 221 10.93 17.86 20.84
CA CYS A 221 10.89 16.59 20.12
C CYS A 221 11.05 15.39 21.07
N ASN A 222 11.94 15.51 22.06
CA ASN A 222 12.18 14.45 23.04
C ASN A 222 11.00 14.28 24.01
N GLU A 223 10.41 15.38 24.47
CA GLU A 223 9.17 15.36 25.26
C GLU A 223 8.03 14.70 24.47
N PHE A 224 7.87 15.07 23.20
CA PHE A 224 6.88 14.50 22.30
C PHE A 224 7.08 12.98 22.12
N ALA A 225 8.30 12.53 21.81
CA ALA A 225 8.62 11.10 21.71
C ALA A 225 8.34 10.36 23.02
N ASN A 226 8.70 10.94 24.17
CA ASN A 226 8.43 10.34 25.48
C ASN A 226 6.93 10.25 25.80
N LYS A 227 6.10 11.21 25.34
CA LYS A 227 4.63 11.13 25.47
C LYS A 227 4.08 9.92 24.70
N TYR A 228 4.54 9.72 23.46
CA TYR A 228 3.99 8.71 22.57
C TYR A 228 4.67 7.33 22.67
N ILE A 229 5.78 7.17 23.41
CA ILE A 229 6.48 5.89 23.54
C ILE A 229 5.64 4.76 24.16
N LYS A 230 4.51 5.06 24.78
CA LYS A 230 3.58 4.04 25.32
C LYS A 230 2.29 3.90 24.50
N VAL A 231 2.21 4.58 23.36
CA VAL A 231 1.08 4.56 22.45
C VAL A 231 1.40 3.58 21.32
N PHE A 232 0.80 2.39 21.38
CA PHE A 232 0.98 1.31 20.42
C PHE A 232 0.04 1.52 19.23
N HIS A 233 0.45 2.39 18.32
CA HIS A 233 -0.28 2.63 17.08
C HIS A 233 0.70 2.75 15.91
N PRO A 234 0.55 1.94 14.84
CA PRO A 234 1.58 1.85 13.80
C PRO A 234 1.85 3.13 13.04
N TYR A 235 0.81 3.92 12.75
CA TYR A 235 0.96 5.23 12.12
C TYR A 235 1.86 6.16 12.95
N ILE A 236 1.51 6.36 14.23
CA ILE A 236 2.25 7.20 15.19
C ILE A 236 3.70 6.73 15.32
N ALA A 237 3.89 5.41 15.52
CA ALA A 237 5.20 4.82 15.63
C ALA A 237 6.03 5.05 14.35
N SER A 238 5.42 4.95 13.16
CA SER A 238 6.10 5.16 11.89
C SER A 238 6.58 6.60 11.69
N GLU A 239 5.75 7.59 12.05
CA GLU A 239 6.08 9.02 11.94
C GLU A 239 7.27 9.38 12.84
N ILE A 240 7.24 8.92 14.09
CA ILE A 240 8.33 9.16 15.05
C ILE A 240 9.58 8.37 14.66
N PHE A 241 9.42 7.09 14.28
CA PHE A 241 10.51 6.26 13.77
C PHE A 241 11.24 6.96 12.62
N GLN A 242 10.53 7.43 11.60
CA GLN A 242 11.13 7.98 10.39
C GLN A 242 11.96 9.24 10.69
N LYS A 243 11.43 10.17 11.49
CA LYS A 243 12.13 11.42 11.83
C LYS A 243 13.40 11.15 12.63
N TYR A 244 13.32 10.31 13.67
CA TYR A 244 14.50 9.96 14.47
C TYR A 244 15.50 9.09 13.70
N PHE A 245 15.03 8.21 12.80
CA PHE A 245 15.89 7.35 11.99
C PHE A 245 16.72 8.18 11.01
N ARG A 246 16.10 9.11 10.27
CA ARG A 246 16.78 10.06 9.38
C ARG A 246 17.80 10.94 10.10
N ALA A 247 17.52 11.31 11.33
CA ALA A 247 18.43 12.09 12.15
C ALA A 247 19.50 11.25 12.89
N ASN A 248 19.67 9.98 12.50
CA ASN A 248 20.64 9.06 13.07
C ASN A 248 20.47 8.76 14.58
N LYS A 249 19.26 8.94 15.11
CA LYS A 249 18.92 8.67 16.52
C LYS A 249 18.34 7.26 16.66
N LEU A 250 19.14 6.27 16.30
CA LEU A 250 18.73 4.86 16.16
C LEU A 250 18.05 4.28 17.40
N ASN A 251 18.48 4.69 18.61
CA ASN A 251 17.94 4.12 19.83
C ASN A 251 16.44 4.41 20.01
N VAL A 252 16.05 5.66 19.75
CA VAL A 252 14.66 6.13 19.83
C VAL A 252 13.87 5.60 18.64
N ALA A 253 14.43 5.68 17.43
CA ALA A 253 13.75 5.16 16.25
C ALA A 253 13.40 3.66 16.43
N LEU A 254 14.40 2.83 16.73
CA LEU A 254 14.20 1.38 16.86
C LEU A 254 13.35 0.97 18.07
N SER A 255 13.16 1.83 19.09
CA SER A 255 12.18 1.53 20.14
C SER A 255 10.74 1.65 19.64
N PHE A 256 10.43 2.64 18.79
CA PHE A 256 9.11 2.74 18.16
C PHE A 256 8.86 1.61 17.16
N ALA A 257 9.86 1.26 16.35
CA ALA A 257 9.75 0.09 15.47
C ALA A 257 9.49 -1.19 16.29
N GLN A 258 10.25 -1.43 17.36
CA GLN A 258 10.14 -2.63 18.19
C GLN A 258 8.73 -2.84 18.77
N GLN A 259 8.02 -1.77 19.14
CA GLN A 259 6.65 -1.84 19.66
C GLN A 259 5.69 -2.42 18.64
N GLU A 260 5.89 -2.06 17.36
CA GLU A 260 5.02 -2.45 16.28
C GLU A 260 5.44 -3.77 15.62
N LEU A 261 6.72 -4.13 15.65
CA LEU A 261 7.20 -5.40 15.08
C LEU A 261 6.48 -6.62 15.67
N SER A 262 6.11 -6.58 16.95
CA SER A 262 5.32 -7.66 17.57
C SER A 262 3.91 -7.80 16.97
N HIS A 263 3.30 -6.70 16.52
CA HIS A 263 2.02 -6.73 15.82
C HIS A 263 2.18 -7.07 14.33
N ILE A 264 3.20 -6.51 13.67
CA ILE A 264 3.55 -6.81 12.28
C ILE A 264 3.75 -8.31 12.08
N PHE A 265 4.54 -8.93 12.95
CA PHE A 265 4.83 -10.37 12.91
C PHE A 265 3.90 -11.18 13.81
N SER A 266 2.61 -10.81 13.83
CA SER A 266 1.55 -11.59 14.49
C SER A 266 0.50 -12.03 13.48
N SER A 267 -0.17 -13.14 13.79
CA SER A 267 -1.32 -13.63 13.04
C SER A 267 -2.40 -14.14 14.00
N PRO A 268 -3.65 -13.64 13.90
CA PRO A 268 -4.06 -12.49 13.09
C PRO A 268 -3.49 -11.17 13.66
N ASN A 269 -3.14 -10.24 12.77
CA ASN A 269 -2.74 -8.88 13.11
C ASN A 269 -4.01 -8.07 13.37
N ILE A 270 -4.12 -7.50 14.56
CA ILE A 270 -5.30 -6.74 15.00
C ILE A 270 -5.59 -5.51 14.11
N TYR A 271 -4.58 -5.00 13.40
CA TYR A 271 -4.69 -3.84 12.53
C TYR A 271 -4.82 -4.21 11.04
N TRP A 272 -5.07 -5.49 10.70
CA TRP A 272 -5.21 -5.94 9.31
C TRP A 272 -6.27 -5.19 8.48
N HIS A 273 -7.29 -4.65 9.16
CA HIS A 273 -8.37 -3.88 8.56
C HIS A 273 -8.23 -2.35 8.76
N ASN A 274 -7.16 -1.88 9.39
CA ASN A 274 -6.89 -0.45 9.64
C ASN A 274 -5.89 0.11 8.61
N LYS A 275 -6.37 0.90 7.67
CA LYS A 275 -5.58 1.53 6.59
C LYS A 275 -4.40 2.36 7.09
N GLU A 276 -4.57 3.22 8.09
CA GLU A 276 -3.50 4.05 8.66
C GLU A 276 -2.40 3.19 9.31
N ALA A 277 -2.81 2.10 9.94
CA ALA A 277 -1.91 1.16 10.58
C ALA A 277 -1.09 0.37 9.56
N ILE A 278 -1.73 -0.14 8.50
CA ILE A 278 -1.04 -0.82 7.38
C ILE A 278 -0.03 0.12 6.71
N PHE A 279 -0.38 1.38 6.49
CA PHE A 279 0.56 2.39 6.00
C PHE A 279 1.76 2.56 6.94
N GLY A 280 1.52 2.66 8.26
CA GLY A 280 2.57 2.76 9.26
C GLY A 280 3.53 1.56 9.25
N TYR A 281 3.00 0.34 9.13
CA TYR A 281 3.81 -0.87 9.02
C TYR A 281 4.68 -0.89 7.77
N VAL A 282 4.11 -0.56 6.61
CA VAL A 282 4.86 -0.46 5.36
C VAL A 282 5.98 0.56 5.49
N ASN A 283 5.72 1.73 6.09
CA ASN A 283 6.76 2.75 6.30
C ASN A 283 7.91 2.25 7.17
N ILE A 284 7.62 1.59 8.29
CA ILE A 284 8.66 1.06 9.19
C ILE A 284 9.51 0.02 8.45
N LEU A 285 8.86 -1.00 7.86
CA LEU A 285 9.57 -2.11 7.22
C LEU A 285 10.32 -1.67 5.96
N HIS A 286 9.73 -0.82 5.12
CA HIS A 286 10.38 -0.31 3.92
C HIS A 286 11.60 0.54 4.26
N ASN A 287 11.50 1.46 5.22
CA ASN A 287 12.65 2.28 5.62
C ASN A 287 13.78 1.42 6.19
N ILE A 288 13.46 0.33 6.91
CA ILE A 288 14.46 -0.65 7.36
C ILE A 288 15.07 -1.38 6.15
N LEU A 289 14.27 -1.82 5.17
CA LEU A 289 14.76 -2.50 3.96
C LEU A 289 15.70 -1.59 3.15
N ASP A 290 15.27 -0.37 2.85
CA ASP A 290 16.04 0.64 2.09
C ASP A 290 17.38 0.95 2.79
N ALA A 291 17.37 1.05 4.13
CA ALA A 291 18.57 1.29 4.93
C ALA A 291 19.50 0.07 5.05
N LEU A 292 18.96 -1.15 5.07
CA LEU A 292 19.78 -2.37 5.05
C LEU A 292 20.42 -2.56 3.68
N GLY A 293 19.68 -2.31 2.60
CA GLY A 293 20.09 -2.62 1.23
C GLY A 293 20.46 -4.09 1.05
N GLN A 294 21.15 -4.43 -0.05
CA GLN A 294 21.56 -5.81 -0.32
C GLN A 294 22.54 -6.34 0.75
N LYS A 295 23.48 -5.49 1.19
CA LYS A 295 24.50 -5.85 2.19
C LYS A 295 23.86 -6.27 3.52
N GLY A 296 22.93 -5.47 4.03
CA GLY A 296 22.23 -5.77 5.27
C GLY A 296 21.32 -6.99 5.14
N GLN A 297 20.65 -7.16 3.99
CA GLN A 297 19.87 -8.38 3.73
C GLN A 297 20.72 -9.64 3.73
N ASN A 298 21.88 -9.64 3.07
CA ASN A 298 22.79 -10.79 3.07
C ASN A 298 23.28 -11.13 4.48
N GLN A 299 23.62 -10.12 5.30
CA GLN A 299 24.01 -10.35 6.70
C GLN A 299 22.85 -10.87 7.56
N LEU A 300 21.62 -10.40 7.30
CA LEU A 300 20.43 -10.93 7.96
C LEU A 300 20.21 -12.39 7.59
N HIS A 301 20.41 -12.75 6.32
CA HIS A 301 20.34 -14.14 5.84
C HIS A 301 21.33 -15.04 6.58
N GLU A 302 22.61 -14.64 6.62
CA GLU A 302 23.68 -15.36 7.33
C GLU A 302 23.36 -15.53 8.82
N LYS A 303 22.70 -14.54 9.42
CA LYS A 303 22.29 -14.58 10.82
C LYS A 303 21.08 -15.47 11.04
N SER A 304 20.06 -15.35 10.20
CA SER A 304 18.80 -16.10 10.25
C SER A 304 18.02 -15.95 8.94
N GLN A 305 18.10 -16.96 8.09
CA GLN A 305 17.28 -17.08 6.88
C GLN A 305 15.78 -16.99 7.20
N LYS A 306 15.33 -17.56 8.32
CA LYS A 306 13.93 -17.45 8.76
C LYS A 306 13.50 -15.99 8.94
N LEU A 307 14.28 -15.19 9.66
CA LEU A 307 13.95 -13.78 9.90
C LEU A 307 13.93 -12.97 8.61
N GLN A 308 14.88 -13.23 7.71
CA GLN A 308 14.89 -12.59 6.40
C GLN A 308 13.62 -12.90 5.60
N ASN A 309 13.26 -14.18 5.48
CA ASN A 309 12.09 -14.59 4.72
C ASN A 309 10.81 -13.99 5.31
N VAL A 310 10.64 -14.06 6.63
CA VAL A 310 9.50 -13.45 7.32
C VAL A 310 9.45 -11.94 7.09
N PHE A 311 10.59 -11.24 7.16
CA PHE A 311 10.66 -9.79 6.92
C PHE A 311 10.23 -9.42 5.49
N LEU A 312 10.79 -10.09 4.48
CA LEU A 312 10.50 -9.79 3.07
C LEU A 312 9.06 -10.17 2.70
N GLU A 313 8.62 -11.39 3.05
CA GLU A 313 7.26 -11.87 2.71
C GLU A 313 6.18 -11.04 3.43
N THR A 314 6.42 -10.60 4.68
CA THR A 314 5.49 -9.70 5.39
C THR A 314 5.42 -8.32 4.74
N LEU A 315 6.56 -7.73 4.34
CA LEU A 315 6.57 -6.46 3.61
C LEU A 315 5.85 -6.58 2.27
N TYR A 316 6.08 -7.66 1.51
CA TYR A 316 5.36 -7.92 0.26
C TYR A 316 3.84 -8.02 0.48
N LEU A 317 3.41 -8.73 1.53
CA LEU A 317 2.00 -8.87 1.89
C LEU A 317 1.37 -7.52 2.21
N LEU A 318 2.02 -6.70 3.03
CA LEU A 318 1.52 -5.39 3.44
C LEU A 318 1.49 -4.39 2.27
N LEU A 319 2.48 -4.41 1.39
CA LEU A 319 2.47 -3.63 0.15
C LEU A 319 1.32 -4.04 -0.77
N SER A 320 1.12 -5.35 -0.95
CA SER A 320 0.00 -5.89 -1.71
C SER A 320 -1.33 -5.48 -1.08
N ARG A 321 -1.43 -5.52 0.25
CA ARG A 321 -2.59 -5.08 1.00
C ARG A 321 -2.90 -3.59 0.79
N MET A 322 -1.89 -2.73 0.74
CA MET A 322 -2.07 -1.30 0.41
C MET A 322 -2.54 -1.10 -1.04
N ILE A 323 -1.96 -1.82 -2.00
CA ILE A 323 -2.31 -1.74 -3.43
C ILE A 323 -3.77 -2.16 -3.65
N TYR A 324 -4.12 -3.31 -3.10
CA TYR A 324 -5.43 -3.94 -3.22
C TYR A 324 -6.45 -3.41 -2.22
N TRP A 325 -6.12 -2.33 -1.49
CA TRP A 325 -7.05 -1.73 -0.55
C TRP A 325 -8.25 -1.16 -1.31
N THR A 326 -9.36 -1.90 -1.28
CA THR A 326 -10.64 -1.45 -1.80
C THR A 326 -11.60 -1.29 -0.62
N ASP A 327 -11.89 -0.04 -0.29
CA ASP A 327 -12.98 0.30 0.60
C ASP A 327 -14.19 0.58 -0.31
N LYS A 328 -15.03 -0.44 -0.54
CA LYS A 328 -16.13 -0.33 -1.51
C LYS A 328 -17.17 0.72 -1.07
N GLU A 329 -17.18 1.12 0.20
CA GLU A 329 -18.03 2.19 0.74
C GLU A 329 -17.52 3.60 0.35
N THR A 330 -16.23 3.78 0.05
CA THR A 330 -15.63 5.08 -0.32
C THR A 330 -15.55 5.35 -1.82
N HIS A 331 -16.05 4.44 -2.68
CA HIS A 331 -16.10 4.60 -4.14
C HIS A 331 -16.83 5.85 -4.65
N LYS A 332 -17.40 6.68 -3.77
CA LYS A 332 -18.12 7.89 -4.16
C LYS A 332 -17.27 9.14 -4.37
N ASP A 333 -15.99 9.16 -4.00
CA ASP A 333 -14.97 10.12 -4.47
C ASP A 333 -13.72 9.93 -3.59
N GLU A 334 -12.71 9.14 -4.01
CA GLU A 334 -11.36 9.30 -3.45
C GLU A 334 -10.87 10.70 -3.87
N LYS A 335 -11.14 11.71 -3.04
CA LYS A 335 -10.69 13.08 -3.28
C LYS A 335 -9.19 13.20 -3.02
N TYR A 336 -8.56 14.02 -3.83
CA TYR A 336 -7.17 14.43 -3.69
C TYR A 336 -6.99 15.23 -2.39
N ASP A 337 -6.21 14.70 -1.43
CA ASP A 337 -5.80 15.41 -0.22
C ASP A 337 -4.57 14.70 0.42
N ASP A 338 -3.44 15.40 0.51
CA ASP A 338 -2.17 14.96 1.12
C ASP A 338 -2.12 15.17 2.64
N THR A 339 -3.12 15.86 3.18
CA THR A 339 -3.29 16.12 4.60
C THR A 339 -4.30 15.20 5.27
N SER A 340 -5.19 14.56 4.49
CA SER A 340 -6.19 13.63 5.02
C SER A 340 -5.66 12.20 5.16
N LEU A 341 -5.78 11.64 6.36
CA LEU A 341 -5.92 10.19 6.51
C LEU A 341 -7.29 9.80 5.93
N PRO A 342 -7.40 8.77 5.08
CA PRO A 342 -6.55 7.56 5.01
C PRO A 342 -5.71 7.31 3.72
N ILE A 343 -5.19 6.07 3.55
CA ILE A 343 -4.69 5.50 2.27
C ILE A 343 -5.56 5.98 1.10
N ASN A 344 -4.90 6.60 0.11
CA ASN A 344 -5.50 7.21 -1.06
C ASN A 344 -4.74 6.73 -2.31
N VAL A 345 -5.09 7.23 -3.50
CA VAL A 345 -4.39 6.92 -4.76
C VAL A 345 -2.85 7.03 -4.64
N GLN A 346 -2.30 8.00 -3.92
CA GLN A 346 -0.84 8.22 -3.84
C GLN A 346 -0.15 7.15 -3.00
N HIS A 347 -0.80 6.73 -1.92
CA HIS A 347 -0.34 5.61 -1.11
C HIS A 347 -0.30 4.31 -1.94
N LYS A 348 -1.30 4.10 -2.82
CA LYS A 348 -1.32 2.98 -3.78
C LYS A 348 -0.19 3.10 -4.81
N LEU A 349 0.02 4.27 -5.41
CA LEU A 349 1.11 4.53 -6.36
C LEU A 349 2.48 4.23 -5.77
N ARG A 350 2.72 4.66 -4.53
CA ARG A 350 3.96 4.34 -3.81
C ARG A 350 4.06 2.86 -3.51
N ALA A 351 2.98 2.22 -3.05
CA ALA A 351 3.00 0.78 -2.78
C ALA A 351 3.34 -0.04 -4.04
N TYR A 352 2.78 0.31 -5.21
CA TYR A 352 3.20 -0.29 -6.49
C TYR A 352 4.70 -0.11 -6.74
N LYS A 353 5.21 1.11 -6.61
CA LYS A 353 6.63 1.38 -6.81
C LYS A 353 7.51 0.54 -5.86
N LEU A 354 7.15 0.51 -4.58
CA LEU A 354 7.90 -0.21 -3.55
C LEU A 354 7.84 -1.73 -3.74
N ARG A 355 6.68 -2.28 -4.14
CA ARG A 355 6.55 -3.71 -4.44
C ARG A 355 7.29 -4.09 -5.72
N GLY A 356 7.25 -3.24 -6.74
CA GLY A 356 8.03 -3.41 -7.97
C GLY A 356 9.53 -3.40 -7.70
N TYR A 357 10.02 -2.50 -6.85
CA TYR A 357 11.42 -2.48 -6.39
C TYR A 357 11.76 -3.75 -5.59
N LEU A 358 10.89 -4.15 -4.66
CA LEU A 358 11.08 -5.35 -3.86
C LEU A 358 11.21 -6.59 -4.76
N MET A 359 10.36 -6.73 -5.78
CA MET A 359 10.43 -7.83 -6.74
C MET A 359 11.69 -7.79 -7.60
N GLU A 360 12.09 -6.61 -8.08
CA GLU A 360 13.29 -6.47 -8.92
C GLU A 360 14.59 -6.83 -8.19
N HIS A 361 14.68 -6.51 -6.90
CA HIS A 361 15.91 -6.64 -6.12
C HIS A 361 15.93 -7.85 -5.20
N TYR A 362 14.77 -8.32 -4.75
CA TYR A 362 14.64 -9.36 -3.73
C TYR A 362 13.65 -10.47 -4.11
N GLY A 363 13.13 -10.48 -5.35
CA GLY A 363 12.13 -11.45 -5.82
C GLY A 363 12.54 -12.91 -5.63
N GLU A 364 13.80 -13.24 -5.93
CA GLU A 364 14.35 -14.60 -5.75
C GLU A 364 14.42 -15.04 -4.28
N LEU A 365 14.47 -14.07 -3.35
CA LEU A 365 14.51 -14.33 -1.91
C LEU A 365 13.11 -14.46 -1.28
N LEU A 366 12.08 -13.89 -1.92
CA LEU A 366 10.70 -13.91 -1.41
C LEU A 366 10.09 -15.30 -1.44
N VAL A 367 10.30 -16.07 -2.52
CA VAL A 367 9.83 -17.45 -2.64
C VAL A 367 10.83 -18.26 -3.45
N SER A 368 11.20 -19.43 -2.94
CA SER A 368 12.20 -20.34 -3.51
C SER A 368 11.94 -20.83 -4.95
N ASN A 369 10.79 -20.50 -5.55
CA ASN A 369 10.31 -21.05 -6.81
C ASN A 369 9.99 -19.99 -7.88
N ILE A 370 10.30 -18.71 -7.64
CA ILE A 370 10.07 -17.66 -8.65
C ILE A 370 11.36 -17.49 -9.47
N GLU A 371 11.26 -17.73 -10.78
CA GLU A 371 12.37 -17.43 -11.69
C GLU A 371 12.59 -15.93 -11.80
N ASN A 372 13.85 -15.50 -11.96
CA ASN A 372 14.21 -14.09 -12.11
C ASN A 372 13.42 -13.39 -13.23
N THR A 373 13.21 -14.09 -14.35
CA THR A 373 12.42 -13.61 -15.49
C THR A 373 10.99 -13.24 -15.08
N ASP A 374 10.36 -14.04 -14.23
CA ASP A 374 9.00 -13.80 -13.73
C ASP A 374 8.98 -12.68 -12.68
N ALA A 375 9.95 -12.65 -11.76
CA ALA A 375 10.12 -11.52 -10.82
C ALA A 375 10.27 -10.17 -11.56
N ASN A 376 10.99 -10.15 -12.68
CA ASN A 376 11.13 -8.94 -13.50
C ASN A 376 9.82 -8.57 -14.21
N LYS A 377 9.00 -9.52 -14.66
CA LYS A 377 7.65 -9.24 -15.21
C LYS A 377 6.72 -8.68 -14.13
N MET A 378 6.78 -9.22 -12.92
CA MET A 378 6.02 -8.73 -11.77
C MET A 378 6.39 -7.28 -11.42
N SER A 379 7.69 -6.96 -11.41
CA SER A 379 8.18 -5.60 -11.25
C SER A 379 7.70 -4.65 -12.37
N TYR A 380 7.82 -5.10 -13.62
CA TYR A 380 7.34 -4.37 -14.79
C TYR A 380 5.83 -4.06 -14.72
N ALA A 381 5.02 -5.03 -14.30
CA ALA A 381 3.58 -4.87 -14.15
C ALA A 381 3.21 -3.85 -13.08
N ASP A 382 3.94 -3.82 -11.95
CA ASP A 382 3.72 -2.82 -10.90
C ASP A 382 4.05 -1.39 -11.37
N TYR A 383 5.19 -1.19 -12.06
CA TYR A 383 5.52 0.12 -12.61
C TYR A 383 4.53 0.57 -13.71
N THR A 384 4.07 -0.36 -14.54
CA THR A 384 3.04 -0.09 -15.55
C THR A 384 1.70 0.28 -14.91
N SER A 385 1.31 -0.43 -13.85
CA SER A 385 0.08 -0.16 -13.08
C SER A 385 0.15 1.22 -12.39
N ALA A 386 1.30 1.56 -11.80
CA ALA A 386 1.53 2.88 -11.23
C ALA A 386 1.44 3.99 -12.28
N HIS A 387 2.02 3.80 -13.47
CA HIS A 387 1.90 4.75 -14.57
C HIS A 387 0.42 4.95 -14.97
N PHE A 388 -0.30 3.87 -15.20
CA PHE A 388 -1.70 3.91 -15.65
C PHE A 388 -2.59 4.61 -14.63
N MET A 389 -2.48 4.24 -13.35
CA MET A 389 -3.21 4.88 -12.26
C MET A 389 -2.87 6.37 -12.18
N ALA A 390 -1.58 6.74 -12.17
CA ALA A 390 -1.18 8.14 -12.10
C ALA A 390 -1.65 8.95 -13.33
N TYR A 391 -1.65 8.35 -14.53
CA TYR A 391 -2.08 9.00 -15.76
C TYR A 391 -3.59 9.27 -15.78
N ILE A 392 -4.41 8.28 -15.40
CA ILE A 392 -5.88 8.42 -15.34
C ILE A 392 -6.29 9.50 -14.34
N HIS A 393 -5.60 9.57 -13.20
CA HIS A 393 -5.84 10.60 -12.19
C HIS A 393 -5.21 11.96 -12.54
N LYS A 394 -4.65 12.13 -13.75
CA LYS A 394 -3.99 13.35 -14.24
C LYS A 394 -2.85 13.83 -13.34
N ILE A 395 -2.16 12.89 -12.67
CA ILE A 395 -1.05 13.16 -11.76
C ILE A 395 0.27 13.30 -12.53
N VAL A 396 0.40 12.58 -13.65
CA VAL A 396 1.59 12.57 -14.51
C VAL A 396 1.22 12.65 -16.00
N GLY A 397 2.16 13.09 -16.84
CA GLY A 397 2.05 13.05 -18.30
C GLY A 397 2.30 11.66 -18.90
N ARG A 398 2.33 11.58 -20.24
CA ARG A 398 2.53 10.32 -20.99
C ARG A 398 3.91 9.68 -20.72
N ASN A 399 4.95 10.49 -20.58
CA ASN A 399 6.33 10.03 -20.36
C ASN A 399 6.73 10.10 -18.88
N SER A 400 5.84 9.63 -18.00
CA SER A 400 6.06 9.69 -16.56
C SER A 400 7.30 8.90 -16.11
N ILE A 401 7.75 9.15 -14.87
CA ILE A 401 8.80 8.36 -14.25
C ILE A 401 8.45 6.87 -14.15
N PHE A 402 7.21 6.53 -13.80
CA PHE A 402 6.77 5.14 -13.71
C PHE A 402 6.87 4.43 -15.07
N LYS A 403 6.55 5.14 -16.16
CA LYS A 403 6.69 4.63 -17.52
C LYS A 403 8.16 4.38 -17.88
N ARG A 404 9.05 5.31 -17.55
CA ARG A 404 10.49 5.15 -17.80
C ARG A 404 11.10 4.02 -16.97
N GLU A 405 10.67 3.82 -15.72
CA GLU A 405 11.08 2.67 -14.91
C GLU A 405 10.56 1.34 -15.50
N ALA A 406 9.31 1.31 -15.95
CA ALA A 406 8.76 0.14 -16.65
C ALA A 406 9.57 -0.17 -17.91
N ASP A 407 9.83 0.83 -18.76
CA ASP A 407 10.62 0.66 -19.98
C ASP A 407 12.07 0.23 -19.67
N ARG A 408 12.67 0.78 -18.61
CA ARG A 408 13.99 0.38 -18.11
C ARG A 408 14.00 -1.10 -17.74
N VAL A 409 13.05 -1.56 -16.92
CA VAL A 409 12.97 -2.97 -16.51
C VAL A 409 12.75 -3.86 -17.74
N PHE A 410 11.83 -3.48 -18.63
CA PHE A 410 11.50 -4.25 -19.82
C PHE A 410 12.72 -4.49 -20.72
N HIS A 411 13.55 -3.46 -20.92
CA HIS A 411 14.74 -3.55 -21.76
C HIS A 411 15.96 -4.11 -21.03
N LEU A 412 16.31 -3.57 -19.85
CA LEU A 412 17.54 -3.96 -19.13
C LEU A 412 17.47 -5.37 -18.54
N LYS A 413 16.27 -5.87 -18.19
CA LYS A 413 16.09 -7.22 -17.65
C LYS A 413 15.75 -8.26 -18.72
N GLY A 414 15.79 -7.88 -20.00
CA GLY A 414 15.62 -8.81 -21.12
C GLY A 414 14.19 -9.32 -21.35
N ILE A 415 13.17 -8.74 -20.71
CA ILE A 415 11.76 -9.17 -20.86
C ILE A 415 11.31 -9.09 -22.32
N PHE A 416 11.77 -8.07 -23.05
CA PHE A 416 11.48 -7.84 -24.46
C PHE A 416 11.85 -9.01 -25.38
N GLN A 417 12.74 -9.90 -24.95
CA GLN A 417 13.17 -11.06 -25.73
C GLN A 417 12.13 -12.19 -25.71
N HIS A 418 11.19 -12.16 -24.76
CA HIS A 418 10.30 -13.27 -24.47
C HIS A 418 8.82 -12.97 -24.70
N CYS A 419 8.40 -11.71 -24.60
CA CYS A 419 6.98 -11.33 -24.76
C CYS A 419 6.81 -9.85 -25.10
N THR A 420 5.61 -9.48 -25.54
CA THR A 420 5.25 -8.07 -25.75
C THR A 420 5.07 -7.33 -24.42
N PRO A 421 5.16 -5.99 -24.41
CA PRO A 421 4.87 -5.17 -23.24
C PRO A 421 3.52 -5.50 -22.59
N GLU A 422 2.45 -5.64 -23.37
CA GLU A 422 1.10 -5.92 -22.88
C GLU A 422 1.06 -7.28 -22.17
N LYS A 423 1.64 -8.30 -22.79
CA LYS A 423 1.68 -9.66 -22.24
C LYS A 423 2.51 -9.73 -20.96
N ALA A 424 3.66 -9.04 -20.93
CA ALA A 424 4.49 -8.94 -19.73
C ALA A 424 3.73 -8.29 -18.56
N SER A 425 2.96 -7.23 -18.84
CA SER A 425 2.15 -6.54 -17.83
C SER A 425 1.03 -7.43 -17.30
N GLU A 426 0.29 -8.12 -18.19
CA GLU A 426 -0.80 -9.01 -17.80
C GLU A 426 -0.31 -10.21 -16.98
N ASP A 427 0.76 -10.87 -17.43
CA ASP A 427 1.32 -12.02 -16.73
C ASP A 427 1.93 -11.61 -15.38
N GLY A 428 2.67 -10.51 -15.34
CA GLY A 428 3.25 -9.98 -14.09
C GLY A 428 2.18 -9.55 -13.08
N PHE A 429 1.08 -8.96 -13.53
CA PHE A 429 -0.05 -8.61 -12.66
C PHE A 429 -0.68 -9.87 -12.04
N ARG A 430 -0.96 -10.88 -12.87
CA ARG A 430 -1.51 -12.17 -12.41
C ARG A 430 -0.59 -12.83 -11.39
N MET A 431 0.72 -12.89 -11.68
CA MET A 431 1.71 -13.46 -10.77
C MET A 431 1.80 -12.71 -9.44
N ASN A 432 1.72 -11.37 -9.46
CA ASN A 432 1.69 -10.57 -8.24
C ASN A 432 0.48 -10.88 -7.35
N ASP A 433 -0.69 -11.04 -7.96
CA ASP A 433 -1.92 -11.41 -7.26
C ASP A 433 -1.86 -12.83 -6.69
N GLU A 434 -1.44 -13.81 -7.50
CA GLU A 434 -1.25 -15.20 -7.07
C GLU A 434 -0.24 -15.33 -5.91
N LEU A 435 0.89 -14.61 -5.99
CA LEU A 435 1.89 -14.58 -4.93
C LEU A 435 1.34 -13.94 -3.65
N ALA A 436 0.63 -12.82 -3.78
CA ALA A 436 0.02 -12.15 -2.63
C ALA A 436 -0.99 -13.06 -1.92
N MET A 437 -1.77 -13.83 -2.68
CA MET A 437 -2.66 -14.87 -2.14
C MET A 437 -1.91 -15.99 -1.43
N ALA A 438 -0.85 -16.52 -2.03
CA ALA A 438 -0.06 -17.59 -1.45
C ALA A 438 0.58 -17.16 -0.12
N ILE A 439 1.11 -15.94 -0.06
CA ILE A 439 1.67 -15.36 1.16
C ILE A 439 0.55 -15.09 2.17
N HIS A 440 -0.58 -14.51 1.77
CA HIS A 440 -1.71 -14.27 2.67
C HIS A 440 -2.22 -15.57 3.33
N LYS A 441 -2.27 -16.67 2.58
CA LYS A 441 -2.63 -17.99 3.14
C LYS A 441 -1.64 -18.44 4.23
N LYS A 442 -0.33 -18.39 3.97
CA LYS A 442 0.71 -18.71 4.95
C LYS A 442 0.64 -17.79 6.18
N TYR A 443 0.32 -16.52 5.97
CA TYR A 443 0.08 -15.55 7.03
C TYR A 443 -1.07 -16.00 7.94
N LYS A 444 -2.23 -16.36 7.39
CA LYS A 444 -3.37 -16.89 8.17
C LYS A 444 -3.05 -18.18 8.92
N GLU A 445 -2.18 -19.02 8.36
CA GLU A 445 -1.66 -20.22 9.03
C GLU A 445 -0.63 -19.92 10.15
N GLY A 446 -0.32 -18.65 10.41
CA GLY A 446 0.61 -18.20 11.44
C GLY A 446 2.09 -18.39 11.08
N LYS A 447 2.43 -18.68 9.81
CA LYS A 447 3.81 -19.01 9.39
C LYS A 447 4.80 -17.86 9.58
N TYR A 448 4.31 -16.62 9.54
CA TYR A 448 5.13 -15.41 9.72
C TYR A 448 5.05 -14.85 11.14
N SER A 449 4.40 -15.55 12.06
CA SER A 449 4.35 -15.12 13.45
C SER A 449 5.72 -15.30 14.11
N LEU A 450 6.28 -14.23 14.65
CA LEU A 450 7.54 -14.26 15.39
C LEU A 450 7.28 -14.15 16.89
N PRO A 451 7.82 -15.05 17.72
CA PRO A 451 7.77 -14.88 19.15
C PRO A 451 8.59 -13.65 19.58
N GLN A 452 8.29 -13.09 20.76
CA GLN A 452 8.96 -11.88 21.28
C GLN A 452 10.50 -11.99 21.29
N LYS A 453 11.04 -13.21 21.51
CA LYS A 453 12.47 -13.47 21.45
C LYS A 453 13.05 -13.21 20.05
N GLU A 454 12.40 -13.72 19.00
CA GLU A 454 12.83 -13.54 17.61
C GLU A 454 12.67 -12.09 17.15
N VAL A 455 11.60 -11.41 17.58
CA VAL A 455 11.44 -9.96 17.36
C VAL A 455 12.60 -9.19 18.01
N SER A 456 12.98 -9.54 19.24
CA SER A 456 14.09 -8.91 19.96
C SER A 456 15.44 -9.20 19.29
N GLU A 457 15.64 -10.42 18.76
CA GLU A 457 16.83 -10.79 17.97
C GLU A 457 16.92 -9.97 16.68
N PHE A 458 15.80 -9.77 15.98
CA PHE A 458 15.76 -8.93 14.79
C PHE A 458 16.12 -7.47 15.11
N VAL A 459 15.54 -6.89 16.18
CA VAL A 459 15.89 -5.53 16.63
C VAL A 459 17.36 -5.43 17.04
N LEU A 460 17.91 -6.43 17.72
CA LEU A 460 19.32 -6.47 18.09
C LEU A 460 20.23 -6.53 16.87
N PHE A 461 19.86 -7.31 15.85
CA PHE A 461 20.55 -7.32 14.56
C PHE A 461 20.57 -5.92 13.94
N LEU A 462 19.42 -5.25 13.82
CA LEU A 462 19.32 -3.89 13.27
C LEU A 462 20.21 -2.90 14.02
N ARG A 463 20.15 -2.90 15.36
CA ARG A 463 20.99 -2.03 16.21
C ARG A 463 22.49 -2.27 15.95
N THR A 464 22.89 -3.52 15.84
CA THR A 464 24.29 -3.90 15.61
C THR A 464 24.74 -3.49 14.22
N TYR A 465 23.94 -3.78 13.20
CA TYR A 465 24.23 -3.43 11.81
C TYR A 465 24.41 -1.92 11.62
N PHE A 466 23.41 -1.12 12.03
CA PHE A 466 23.48 0.33 11.83
C PHE A 466 24.57 1.01 12.66
N LYS A 467 24.90 0.48 13.86
CA LYS A 467 26.04 0.96 14.65
C LYS A 467 27.38 0.64 13.96
N ASN A 468 27.50 -0.51 13.31
CA ASN A 468 28.69 -0.86 12.54
C ASN A 468 28.82 0.04 11.30
N GLU A 469 27.73 0.32 10.58
CA GLU A 469 27.76 1.28 9.46
C GLU A 469 28.21 2.68 9.89
N GLN A 470 27.75 3.17 11.06
CA GLN A 470 28.25 4.44 11.62
C GLN A 470 29.75 4.38 11.94
N LYS A 471 30.21 3.28 12.51
CA LYS A 471 31.63 3.10 12.84
C LYS A 471 32.49 3.10 11.57
N ILE A 472 32.08 2.35 10.54
CA ILE A 472 32.78 2.30 9.25
C ILE A 472 32.84 3.69 8.64
N ALA A 473 31.72 4.40 8.58
CA ALA A 473 31.65 5.77 8.05
C ALA A 473 32.61 6.73 8.78
N LEU A 474 32.68 6.65 10.11
CA LEU A 474 33.60 7.45 10.91
C LEU A 474 35.08 7.08 10.64
N GLU A 475 35.41 5.80 10.56
CA GLU A 475 36.78 5.31 10.32
C GLU A 475 37.27 5.62 8.90
N SER A 476 36.38 5.59 7.91
CA SER A 476 36.72 5.91 6.52
C SER A 476 36.53 7.39 6.15
N ASN A 477 35.99 8.21 7.07
CA ASN A 477 35.59 9.59 6.79
C ASN A 477 34.63 9.70 5.59
N GLU A 478 33.73 8.72 5.48
CA GLU A 478 32.70 8.63 4.44
C GLU A 478 31.32 8.91 5.02
N PRO A 479 30.32 9.22 4.17
CA PRO A 479 28.94 9.30 4.60
C PRO A 479 28.39 8.01 5.20
N ILE A 480 27.47 8.13 6.16
CA ILE A 480 26.69 6.99 6.62
C ILE A 480 25.77 6.53 5.48
N SER A 481 25.99 5.32 5.00
CA SER A 481 25.36 4.73 3.79
C SER A 481 23.84 4.95 3.73
N TYR A 482 23.11 4.59 4.79
CA TYR A 482 21.65 4.71 4.85
C TYR A 482 21.11 6.13 5.05
N LEU A 483 21.98 7.13 5.22
CA LEU A 483 21.61 8.55 5.39
C LEU A 483 22.08 9.42 4.22
N GLN A 484 22.76 8.83 3.24
CA GLN A 484 23.31 9.53 2.08
C GLN A 484 22.22 9.95 1.09
N LYS A 485 21.25 9.07 0.82
CA LYS A 485 20.17 9.27 -0.16
C LYS A 485 19.33 10.52 0.10
N ASP A 486 19.10 10.83 1.38
CA ASP A 486 18.32 11.98 1.83
C ASP A 486 19.23 13.12 2.33
N ASN A 487 20.53 13.12 2.01
CA ASN A 487 21.49 14.17 2.39
C ASN A 487 21.55 14.50 3.90
N PHE A 488 21.09 13.60 4.79
CA PHE A 488 21.30 13.75 6.24
C PHE A 488 22.76 13.52 6.62
N SER A 489 23.43 12.64 5.89
CA SER A 489 24.88 12.48 5.85
C SER A 489 25.33 12.55 4.38
N PRO A 490 25.53 13.73 3.79
CA PRO A 490 25.83 13.85 2.36
C PRO A 490 27.28 13.48 2.05
N ALA A 491 27.51 12.95 0.84
CA ALA A 491 28.84 12.97 0.22
C ALA A 491 29.15 14.39 -0.27
N TYR A 492 30.41 14.78 -0.23
CA TYR A 492 30.85 16.10 -0.70
C TYR A 492 31.84 15.97 -1.85
N LYS A 493 31.75 16.93 -2.78
CA LYS A 493 32.69 17.07 -3.89
C LYS A 493 34.13 17.13 -3.41
N SER A 494 35.05 16.59 -4.20
CA SER A 494 36.49 16.62 -3.91
C SER A 494 37.04 18.05 -3.78
N ASP A 495 36.46 19.00 -4.51
CA ASP A 495 36.77 20.43 -4.55
C ASP A 495 35.86 21.31 -3.67
N LYS A 496 35.13 20.71 -2.72
CA LYS A 496 34.16 21.41 -1.83
C LYS A 496 34.70 22.69 -1.17
N ASP A 497 35.97 22.69 -0.77
CA ASP A 497 36.57 23.84 -0.08
C ASP A 497 36.90 24.98 -1.06
N GLU A 498 37.24 24.65 -2.31
CA GLU A 498 37.42 25.64 -3.38
C GLU A 498 36.10 26.26 -3.79
N ILE A 499 35.07 25.43 -3.98
CA ILE A 499 33.70 25.87 -4.27
C ILE A 499 33.19 26.80 -3.16
N ARG A 500 33.30 26.39 -1.90
CA ARG A 500 32.84 27.21 -0.76
C ARG A 500 33.55 28.56 -0.73
N LYS A 501 34.88 28.58 -0.87
CA LYS A 501 35.67 29.82 -0.90
C LYS A 501 35.27 30.70 -2.07
N TYR A 502 35.07 30.14 -3.26
CA TYR A 502 34.67 30.88 -4.45
C TYR A 502 33.32 31.55 -4.27
N LEU A 503 32.31 30.82 -3.78
CA LEU A 503 30.98 31.36 -3.53
C LEU A 503 31.02 32.49 -2.49
N GLN A 504 31.70 32.28 -1.37
CA GLN A 504 31.85 33.27 -0.30
C GLN A 504 32.62 34.52 -0.76
N ALA A 505 33.70 34.35 -1.52
CA ALA A 505 34.49 35.46 -2.06
C ALA A 505 33.71 36.31 -3.07
N ASN A 506 32.70 35.73 -3.72
CA ASN A 506 31.78 36.43 -4.63
C ASN A 506 30.49 36.93 -3.94
N GLY A 507 30.44 36.92 -2.61
CA GLY A 507 29.31 37.48 -1.84
C GLY A 507 28.06 36.58 -1.77
N ILE A 508 28.15 35.31 -2.19
CA ILE A 508 27.04 34.38 -2.10
C ILE A 508 26.96 33.82 -0.67
N GLN A 509 25.90 34.19 0.05
CA GLN A 509 25.66 33.75 1.43
C GLN A 509 24.64 32.61 1.53
N TYR A 510 23.61 32.63 0.69
CA TYR A 510 22.51 31.67 0.68
C TYR A 510 22.14 31.32 -0.76
N LEU A 511 21.51 30.16 -0.91
CA LEU A 511 20.69 29.85 -2.07
C LEU A 511 19.22 30.13 -1.71
N TYR A 512 18.38 30.28 -2.73
CA TYR A 512 17.00 30.69 -2.54
C TYR A 512 16.02 29.72 -3.19
N HIS A 513 14.89 29.46 -2.53
CA HIS A 513 13.79 28.68 -3.10
C HIS A 513 12.48 29.41 -2.79
N PHE A 514 11.75 29.83 -3.82
CA PHE A 514 10.41 30.37 -3.62
C PHE A 514 9.37 29.26 -3.76
N THR A 515 8.33 29.32 -2.94
CA THR A 515 7.22 28.36 -2.96
C THR A 515 5.92 29.03 -2.54
N GLU A 516 4.79 28.35 -2.71
CA GLU A 516 3.51 28.84 -2.22
C GLU A 516 3.44 28.71 -0.69
N LYS A 517 2.90 29.73 -0.03
CA LYS A 517 2.77 29.77 1.44
C LYS A 517 2.08 28.54 2.02
N GLN A 518 1.07 28.01 1.33
CA GLN A 518 0.34 26.82 1.73
C GLN A 518 1.20 25.53 1.77
N LYS A 519 2.36 25.50 1.08
CA LYS A 519 3.27 24.35 1.03
C LYS A 519 4.25 24.29 2.19
N ILE A 520 4.36 25.33 3.01
CA ILE A 520 5.28 25.37 4.14
C ILE A 520 4.97 24.27 5.17
N GLN A 521 3.69 24.03 5.46
CA GLN A 521 3.30 22.98 6.40
C GLN A 521 3.70 21.59 5.91
N SER A 522 3.57 21.30 4.61
CA SER A 522 4.05 20.03 4.06
C SER A 522 5.57 19.90 4.10
N ILE A 523 6.31 20.97 3.80
CA ILE A 523 7.79 20.97 3.85
C ILE A 523 8.26 20.66 5.28
N ILE A 524 7.61 21.26 6.28
CA ILE A 524 7.88 21.02 7.69
C ILE A 524 7.50 19.58 8.09
N LYS A 525 6.29 19.12 7.76
CA LYS A 525 5.79 17.77 8.08
C LYS A 525 6.73 16.68 7.56
N TYR A 526 7.13 16.77 6.30
CA TYR A 526 7.98 15.76 5.67
C TYR A 526 9.49 15.98 5.89
N GLY A 527 9.85 17.05 6.63
CA GLY A 527 11.21 17.28 7.12
C GLY A 527 12.18 17.90 6.11
N GLY A 528 11.70 18.53 5.04
CA GLY A 528 12.54 19.18 4.03
C GLY A 528 11.88 19.40 2.67
N LEU A 529 12.69 19.84 1.69
CA LEU A 529 12.27 20.03 0.30
C LEU A 529 12.54 18.77 -0.51
N PHE A 530 11.52 18.27 -1.21
CA PHE A 530 11.63 17.14 -2.11
C PHE A 530 11.85 17.58 -3.55
N SER A 531 12.69 16.85 -4.28
CA SER A 531 12.68 16.90 -5.73
C SER A 531 11.32 16.41 -6.23
N TYR A 532 11.00 16.74 -7.47
CA TYR A 532 9.74 16.32 -8.06
C TYR A 532 9.57 14.78 -7.99
N LYS A 533 10.61 14.04 -8.40
CA LYS A 533 10.64 12.58 -8.31
C LYS A 533 10.53 12.08 -6.88
N ARG A 534 11.29 12.63 -5.92
CA ARG A 534 11.26 12.11 -4.54
C ARG A 534 9.93 12.39 -3.84
N ALA A 535 9.23 13.46 -4.19
CA ALA A 535 7.87 13.69 -3.71
C ALA A 535 6.94 12.52 -4.09
N PHE A 536 7.02 12.01 -5.33
CA PHE A 536 6.29 10.80 -5.73
C PHE A 536 6.68 9.57 -4.93
N ASP A 537 7.98 9.39 -4.69
CA ASP A 537 8.51 8.25 -3.95
C ASP A 537 8.00 8.21 -2.51
N GLU A 538 7.66 9.36 -1.94
CA GLU A 538 7.11 9.49 -0.58
C GLU A 538 5.59 9.74 -0.54
N SER A 539 4.87 9.52 -1.65
CA SER A 539 3.42 9.76 -1.75
C SER A 539 3.01 11.21 -1.47
N ILE A 540 3.86 12.19 -1.78
CA ILE A 540 3.57 13.61 -1.60
C ILE A 540 3.01 14.17 -2.90
N ALA A 541 1.84 14.79 -2.78
CA ALA A 541 1.07 15.31 -3.90
C ALA A 541 1.60 16.65 -4.43
N MET A 542 1.70 16.77 -5.76
CA MET A 542 1.86 18.06 -6.43
C MET A 542 0.75 18.23 -7.47
N PRO A 543 -0.17 19.21 -7.29
CA PRO A 543 -1.24 19.44 -8.25
C PRO A 543 -0.66 19.63 -9.65
N VAL A 544 -1.29 19.04 -10.66
CA VAL A 544 -0.89 19.26 -12.06
C VAL A 544 -1.67 20.43 -12.60
N ARG A 545 -0.95 21.52 -12.84
CA ARG A 545 -1.37 22.58 -13.76
C ARG A 545 -0.81 22.26 -15.15
N GLU A 546 -1.44 22.74 -16.21
CA GLU A 546 -1.01 22.42 -17.59
C GLU A 546 0.43 22.87 -17.89
N ASP A 547 0.85 24.01 -17.34
CA ASP A 547 2.22 24.54 -17.42
C ASP A 547 3.24 23.66 -16.69
N MET A 548 2.85 23.07 -15.56
CA MET A 548 3.67 22.13 -14.80
C MET A 548 3.89 20.83 -15.55
N ALA A 549 2.96 20.37 -16.39
CA ALA A 549 3.14 19.15 -17.17
C ALA A 549 4.27 19.31 -18.22
N LEU A 550 4.37 20.47 -18.86
CA LEU A 550 5.41 20.76 -19.86
C LEU A 550 6.80 20.84 -19.25
N THR A 551 6.96 21.53 -18.11
CA THR A 551 8.24 21.60 -17.40
C THR A 551 8.68 20.24 -16.89
N ARG A 552 7.75 19.41 -16.41
CA ARG A 552 8.03 18.02 -16.00
C ARG A 552 8.52 17.15 -17.16
N ASP A 553 7.97 17.32 -18.35
CA ASP A 553 8.42 16.60 -19.55
C ASP A 553 9.82 17.05 -19.99
N ILE A 554 10.18 18.33 -19.80
CA ILE A 554 11.55 18.84 -20.03
C ILE A 554 12.52 18.21 -19.02
N ASP A 555 12.16 18.22 -17.73
CA ASP A 555 12.99 17.61 -16.68
C ASP A 555 13.22 16.13 -16.93
N ALA A 556 12.15 15.41 -17.27
CA ALA A 556 12.23 13.99 -17.61
C ALA A 556 13.14 13.72 -18.82
N LYS A 557 13.21 14.62 -19.80
CA LYS A 557 14.12 14.50 -20.96
C LYS A 557 15.57 14.78 -20.59
N LEU A 558 15.82 15.71 -19.67
CA LEU A 558 17.16 16.11 -19.23
C LEU A 558 17.67 15.28 -18.03
N GLY A 559 16.82 14.44 -17.43
CA GLY A 559 17.14 13.67 -16.22
C GLY A 559 17.20 14.53 -14.95
N LEU A 560 16.50 15.67 -14.93
CA LEU A 560 16.55 16.66 -13.85
C LEU A 560 15.37 16.55 -12.86
N GLU A 561 14.44 15.61 -13.07
CA GLU A 561 13.26 15.45 -12.20
C GLU A 561 13.61 15.03 -10.76
N ASP A 562 14.82 14.50 -10.55
CA ASP A 562 15.34 14.10 -9.24
C ASP A 562 16.15 15.21 -8.56
N TYR A 563 15.92 16.47 -8.92
CA TYR A 563 16.63 17.60 -8.32
C TYR A 563 15.68 18.63 -7.71
N VAL A 564 15.99 19.06 -6.48
CA VAL A 564 15.44 20.26 -5.86
C VAL A 564 16.13 21.45 -6.48
N ARG A 565 15.33 22.41 -6.97
CA ARG A 565 15.85 23.63 -7.57
C ARG A 565 15.98 24.74 -6.55
N THR A 566 17.17 25.32 -6.51
CA THR A 566 17.45 26.54 -5.75
C THR A 566 18.11 27.54 -6.68
N SER A 567 18.02 28.83 -6.37
CA SER A 567 18.59 29.88 -7.20
C SER A 567 19.66 30.67 -6.43
N PHE A 568 20.63 31.20 -7.17
CA PHE A 568 21.52 32.24 -6.65
C PHE A 568 20.79 33.58 -6.45
N CYS A 569 19.66 33.79 -7.12
CA CYS A 569 18.89 35.02 -7.08
C CYS A 569 17.67 34.90 -6.16
N SER A 570 17.47 35.87 -5.27
CA SER A 570 16.29 35.92 -4.38
C SER A 570 15.02 36.42 -5.07
N ARG A 571 15.14 37.03 -6.26
CA ARG A 571 14.02 37.66 -6.99
C ARG A 571 14.02 37.28 -8.48
N LEU A 572 13.52 36.07 -8.76
CA LEU A 572 13.34 35.58 -10.12
C LEU A 572 12.15 36.27 -10.83
N PRO A 573 12.22 36.53 -12.15
CA PRO A 573 11.10 37.08 -12.93
C PRO A 573 9.78 36.30 -12.73
N LYS A 574 9.89 34.96 -12.66
CA LYS A 574 8.78 34.02 -12.46
C LYS A 574 7.95 34.27 -11.19
N ILE A 575 8.53 34.92 -10.17
CA ILE A 575 7.80 35.29 -8.94
C ILE A 575 6.64 36.23 -9.28
N LYS A 576 6.89 37.26 -10.10
CA LYS A 576 5.86 38.24 -10.49
C LYS A 576 4.77 37.62 -11.36
N GLU A 577 5.14 36.73 -12.27
CA GLU A 577 4.18 35.98 -13.10
C GLU A 577 3.23 35.17 -12.21
N ARG A 578 3.78 34.44 -11.24
CA ARG A 578 2.99 33.61 -10.32
C ARG A 578 2.14 34.42 -9.34
N GLN A 579 2.63 35.58 -8.86
CA GLN A 579 1.83 36.52 -8.07
C GLN A 579 0.66 37.10 -8.90
N ALA A 580 0.87 37.41 -10.17
CA ALA A 580 -0.19 37.89 -11.07
C ALA A 580 -1.29 36.86 -11.30
N GLU A 581 -0.97 35.56 -11.17
CA GLU A 581 -1.93 34.45 -11.17
C GLU A 581 -2.64 34.24 -9.81
N GLY A 582 -2.35 35.08 -8.81
CA GLY A 582 -2.96 35.03 -7.48
C GLY A 582 -2.27 34.12 -6.46
N ALA A 583 -1.03 33.66 -6.72
CA ALA A 583 -0.30 32.85 -5.76
C ALA A 583 0.31 33.68 -4.63
N GLU A 584 0.06 33.30 -3.38
CA GLU A 584 0.79 33.82 -2.21
C GLU A 584 2.14 33.10 -2.09
N LEU A 585 3.23 33.82 -2.38
CA LEU A 585 4.58 33.25 -2.42
C LEU A 585 5.41 33.65 -1.19
N VAL A 586 6.28 32.73 -0.80
CA VAL A 586 7.28 32.95 0.25
C VAL A 586 8.65 32.47 -0.22
N LEU A 587 9.71 33.05 0.35
CA LEU A 587 11.09 32.77 0.03
C LEU A 587 11.80 32.05 1.18
N LEU A 588 12.38 30.89 0.84
CA LEU A 588 13.24 30.11 1.71
C LEU A 588 14.71 30.42 1.43
N LYS A 589 15.47 30.61 2.49
CA LYS A 589 16.94 30.70 2.49
C LYS A 589 17.51 29.32 2.77
N ILE A 590 18.31 28.84 1.84
CA ILE A 590 18.94 27.53 1.89
C ILE A 590 20.42 27.71 2.19
N ASP A 591 20.93 26.92 3.12
CA ASP A 591 22.33 26.90 3.51
C ASP A 591 23.23 26.58 2.30
N LEU A 592 24.34 27.30 2.18
CA LEU A 592 25.26 27.18 1.06
C LEU A 592 25.93 25.80 0.97
N ASP A 593 26.00 25.04 2.08
CA ASP A 593 26.60 23.71 2.11
C ASP A 593 25.94 22.72 1.14
N VAL A 594 24.66 22.91 0.79
CA VAL A 594 23.99 22.05 -0.20
C VAL A 594 24.59 22.16 -1.61
N ALA A 595 25.26 23.28 -1.91
CA ALA A 595 26.02 23.45 -3.15
C ALA A 595 27.18 22.44 -3.26
N LEU A 596 27.70 22.01 -2.10
CA LEU A 596 28.93 21.23 -2.00
C LEU A 596 28.69 19.72 -2.10
N PHE A 597 27.44 19.27 -2.13
CA PHE A 597 27.13 17.84 -2.19
C PHE A 597 27.62 17.24 -3.51
N GLU A 598 28.11 16.00 -3.44
CA GLU A 598 28.73 15.29 -4.56
C GLU A 598 27.89 15.37 -5.84
N ALA A 599 26.58 15.11 -5.72
CA ALA A 599 25.65 15.06 -6.84
C ALA A 599 25.05 16.41 -7.24
N THR A 600 25.38 17.52 -6.56
CA THR A 600 24.84 18.85 -6.88
C THR A 600 25.33 19.32 -8.25
N LEU A 601 24.42 19.90 -9.03
CA LEU A 601 24.72 20.47 -10.35
C LEU A 601 24.55 21.99 -10.34
N TYR A 602 25.32 22.67 -11.16
CA TYR A 602 25.23 24.09 -11.42
C TYR A 602 24.71 24.33 -12.82
N THR A 603 23.87 25.35 -12.99
CA THR A 603 23.31 25.74 -14.28
C THR A 603 23.66 27.20 -14.56
N ASP A 604 24.00 27.53 -15.81
CA ASP A 604 24.34 28.91 -16.19
C ASP A 604 23.11 29.81 -16.43
N MET A 605 21.91 29.23 -16.43
CA MET A 605 20.59 29.87 -16.56
C MET A 605 19.50 28.93 -15.99
N GLU A 606 18.22 29.30 -16.05
CA GLU A 606 17.11 28.47 -15.55
C GLU A 606 17.11 27.07 -16.20
N ALA A 607 16.92 26.00 -15.43
CA ALA A 607 17.11 24.63 -15.92
C ALA A 607 16.08 24.15 -16.96
N THR A 608 15.01 24.93 -17.18
CA THR A 608 14.05 24.66 -18.28
C THR A 608 14.37 25.42 -19.57
N GLN A 609 15.38 26.30 -19.57
CA GLN A 609 15.70 27.14 -20.71
C GLN A 609 16.47 26.35 -21.80
N PRO A 610 16.04 26.45 -23.08
CA PRO A 610 16.78 25.84 -24.18
C PRO A 610 18.22 26.37 -24.27
N GLY A 611 19.18 25.45 -24.40
CA GLY A 611 20.60 25.79 -24.54
C GLY A 611 21.36 26.04 -23.24
N MET A 612 20.70 25.83 -22.08
CA MET A 612 21.35 25.85 -20.76
C MET A 612 22.52 24.87 -20.71
N LYS A 613 23.63 25.32 -20.12
CA LYS A 613 24.78 24.48 -19.76
C LYS A 613 24.72 24.15 -18.29
N TYR A 614 25.03 22.90 -17.97
CA TYR A 614 25.02 22.41 -16.61
C TYR A 614 26.05 21.32 -16.41
N GLY A 615 26.47 21.15 -15.16
CA GLY A 615 27.39 20.09 -14.76
C GLY A 615 27.72 20.14 -13.28
N ALA A 616 28.53 19.18 -12.83
CA ALA A 616 28.77 18.94 -11.42
C ALA A 616 30.07 19.58 -10.90
N ASP A 617 30.96 20.01 -11.79
CA ASP A 617 32.34 20.33 -11.41
C ASP A 617 32.49 21.82 -11.09
N PHE A 618 33.57 22.18 -10.39
CA PHE A 618 33.87 23.60 -10.13
C PHE A 618 34.00 24.44 -11.40
N ASP A 619 34.42 23.86 -12.53
CA ASP A 619 34.43 24.53 -13.83
C ASP A 619 33.03 24.87 -14.33
N ASP A 620 32.00 24.09 -13.99
CA ASP A 620 30.61 24.41 -14.33
C ASP A 620 30.08 25.56 -13.47
N LEU A 621 30.44 25.59 -12.19
CA LEU A 621 30.12 26.74 -11.32
C LEU A 621 30.75 28.03 -11.84
N LYS A 622 32.00 27.98 -12.33
CA LYS A 622 32.68 29.17 -12.91
C LYS A 622 32.02 29.70 -14.18
N LYS A 623 31.16 28.92 -14.85
CA LYS A 623 30.36 29.39 -16.00
C LYS A 623 29.15 30.22 -15.56
N VAL A 624 28.75 30.14 -14.29
CA VAL A 624 27.68 30.95 -13.72
C VAL A 624 28.14 32.40 -13.60
N ASN A 625 27.40 33.33 -14.20
CA ASN A 625 27.66 34.75 -14.04
C ASN A 625 27.14 35.24 -12.68
N LEU A 626 27.92 35.03 -11.61
CA LEU A 626 27.53 35.42 -10.24
C LEU A 626 27.28 36.93 -10.07
N SER A 627 27.82 37.77 -10.94
CA SER A 627 27.52 39.21 -10.92
C SER A 627 26.10 39.50 -11.43
N ALA A 628 25.64 38.73 -12.42
CA ALA A 628 24.28 38.83 -12.95
C ALA A 628 23.24 38.34 -11.94
N THR A 629 23.51 37.23 -11.26
CA THR A 629 22.56 36.63 -10.28
C THR A 629 22.28 37.54 -9.09
N GLN A 630 23.21 38.43 -8.76
CA GLN A 630 23.10 39.41 -7.67
C GLN A 630 22.38 40.71 -8.06
N LYS A 631 22.02 40.92 -9.34
CA LYS A 631 21.25 42.10 -9.74
C LYS A 631 19.85 42.06 -9.12
N GLU A 632 19.37 43.21 -8.63
CA GLU A 632 18.01 43.32 -8.06
C GLU A 632 16.91 43.32 -9.12
N VAL A 633 17.20 43.86 -10.30
CA VAL A 633 16.25 43.97 -11.42
C VAL A 633 16.99 43.70 -12.73
N SER A 634 16.33 42.98 -13.62
CA SER A 634 16.72 42.78 -15.01
C SER A 634 15.45 42.65 -15.86
N LYS A 635 15.53 43.10 -17.11
CA LYS A 635 14.47 42.96 -18.12
C LYS A 635 14.90 41.96 -19.20
N PRO A 636 13.95 41.33 -19.93
CA PRO A 636 14.28 40.38 -20.99
C PRO A 636 15.26 40.89 -22.05
N GLU A 637 15.34 42.21 -22.25
CA GLU A 637 16.26 42.85 -23.20
C GLU A 637 17.70 43.00 -22.65
N ASP A 638 17.91 42.80 -21.34
CA ASP A 638 19.23 42.88 -20.74
C ASP A 638 20.06 41.64 -21.12
N ASN A 639 21.31 41.84 -21.51
CA ASN A 639 22.22 40.78 -21.96
C ASN A 639 22.40 39.64 -20.95
N ASP A 640 22.22 39.90 -19.65
CA ASP A 640 22.40 38.94 -18.57
C ASP A 640 21.10 38.49 -17.91
N TYR A 641 19.95 38.80 -18.52
CA TYR A 641 18.63 38.41 -18.01
C TYR A 641 18.49 36.91 -17.74
N TRP A 642 18.92 36.07 -18.68
CA TRP A 642 18.87 34.61 -18.54
C TRP A 642 19.91 34.09 -17.53
N GLN A 643 21.10 34.68 -17.53
CA GLN A 643 22.20 34.28 -16.63
C GLN A 643 21.90 34.59 -15.17
N ARG A 644 21.13 35.64 -14.90
CA ARG A 644 20.64 35.97 -13.55
C ARG A 644 19.78 34.85 -12.95
N GLN A 645 19.14 34.04 -13.78
CA GLN A 645 18.24 32.96 -13.38
C GLN A 645 18.96 31.62 -13.18
N ALA A 646 20.29 31.62 -13.11
CA ALA A 646 21.08 30.44 -12.78
C ALA A 646 20.61 29.75 -11.49
N GLU A 647 20.58 28.42 -11.55
CA GLU A 647 20.12 27.53 -10.49
C GLU A 647 21.25 26.61 -9.99
N VAL A 648 21.10 26.18 -8.73
CA VAL A 648 21.83 25.06 -8.14
C VAL A 648 20.82 23.94 -7.90
N LEU A 649 21.12 22.76 -8.46
CA LEU A 649 20.25 21.60 -8.48
C LEU A 649 20.75 20.57 -7.47
N ILE A 650 20.00 20.35 -6.39
CA ILE A 650 20.39 19.43 -5.31
C ILE A 650 19.65 18.12 -5.50
N LYS A 651 20.37 17.00 -5.58
CA LYS A 651 19.75 15.70 -5.86
C LYS A 651 18.84 15.24 -4.72
N GLY A 652 17.63 14.85 -5.09
CA GLY A 652 16.66 14.13 -4.28
C GLY A 652 15.94 14.98 -3.24
N PHE A 653 16.64 15.42 -2.21
CA PHE A 653 16.02 16.00 -1.02
C PHE A 653 16.95 16.97 -0.30
N ILE A 654 16.42 18.10 0.17
CA ILE A 654 17.13 19.03 1.06
C ILE A 654 16.51 18.92 2.46
N PRO A 655 17.23 18.35 3.44
CA PRO A 655 16.78 18.30 4.82
C PRO A 655 16.45 19.68 5.41
N VAL A 656 15.44 19.73 6.27
CA VAL A 656 14.99 20.96 6.95
C VAL A 656 16.12 21.67 7.71
N LYS A 657 17.13 20.93 8.20
CA LYS A 657 18.32 21.52 8.86
C LYS A 657 19.13 22.47 7.95
N TYR A 658 18.96 22.41 6.64
CA TYR A 658 19.58 23.32 5.67
C TYR A 658 18.63 24.44 5.22
N ILE A 659 17.41 24.54 5.76
CA ILE A 659 16.44 25.59 5.45
C ILE A 659 16.41 26.59 6.62
N VAL A 660 17.13 27.69 6.46
CA VAL A 660 17.48 28.63 7.55
C VAL A 660 16.25 29.30 8.16
N ASN A 661 15.21 29.57 7.36
CA ASN A 661 14.03 30.34 7.77
C ASN A 661 12.71 29.57 7.57
N VAL A 662 12.71 28.23 7.64
CA VAL A 662 11.50 27.42 7.37
C VAL A 662 10.29 27.79 8.25
N ASN A 663 10.54 28.18 9.51
CA ASN A 663 9.49 28.55 10.48
C ASN A 663 9.08 30.03 10.38
N SER A 664 9.77 30.83 9.57
CA SER A 664 9.49 32.25 9.35
C SER A 664 9.96 32.65 7.96
N PRO A 665 9.35 32.07 6.91
CA PRO A 665 9.79 32.32 5.54
C PRO A 665 9.50 33.77 5.15
N GLU A 666 10.33 34.34 4.29
CA GLU A 666 10.17 35.75 3.87
C GLU A 666 8.96 35.87 2.94
N ILE A 667 8.07 36.82 3.21
CA ILE A 667 6.92 37.08 2.34
C ILE A 667 7.42 37.82 1.10
N LEU A 668 7.02 37.33 -0.08
CA LEU A 668 7.31 37.98 -1.35
C LEU A 668 6.10 38.84 -1.74
N ASP A 669 6.27 40.16 -1.57
CA ASP A 669 5.31 41.20 -1.99
C ASP A 669 5.51 41.63 -3.46
#